data_AF-A0A4Y7T8I1-F1
#
_entry.id   AF-A0A4Y7T8I1-F1
#
_cell.length_a   1.000
_cell.length_b   1.000
_cell.length_c   1.000
_cell.angle_alpha   90.00
_cell.angle_beta   90.00
_cell.angle_gamma   90.00
#
_symmetry.space_group_name_H-M   'P 1'
#
loop_
_entity.id
_entity.type
_entity.pdbx_description
1 polymer ?
#
loop_
_entity_poly.entity_id
_entity_poly.type
_entity_poly.pdbx_seq_one_letter_code
_entity_poly.pdbx_strand_id
1 'polypeptide(L)'
;MVNDTDNRNTDAKAPSSSLHVRDAASAWFLGPRAENSELLKELFTNARSSFHPEDGEFITSDVKSSPAYDRMVENLRNSLARLSSLLNDRSIPFYSPRYAAHMTFEPSLPSIAGWMSAMLLNPNNVSFQASQITTLLELEVGKELCKMIGFKDRQMEGDIRSWGHLTTDGTVANIEAARNLKFYPLALWRAMYQTHPLNFLSKSFKITCPTSLRPVLFSRLSTWELLNLPPATVLSIPDRLRREFGVSPDFLESTLASYIIQSTGMSDMMENVRQASIAGGEWGVRHNPKLLMASTKHYSWPKATALAGIGSKSLVNIPVDSHARMSIPVLRSILEHHLATRRPIYAIVATIGTSEEGAVDPLKDILELRREFERRGLSFVVHAEVHALVESTPFSGAFLPTVTIKPYTTHQLESLCGADSVTIDPQKSGYCPNPSGALCYKDRRMRHLLTWGAPYVQHGKRGESIGRHAVEGSKPGAAAAAFGHGALLSEVSFTCARIAAHWATMSDSTTPYTVTPFNPLRFEPHLGVEHVPGVAESHPSQTAAQVRERLEQSWRLVDEEKAFIKARILGRSNEDLVLDSDPAVMAELKALGSDLNINAFVCNFKVKVPKVSGEKEGEEEGPEEEEEDYEWVLNEDVSESNYLNRCIFDRLSIADIGQTPQKTPMFLSSSIWKAEDYGDCLKRFKERAGLETDSGMDLFVLRNVVMNPFQAGPDFAKKLADTFKEVLQECLKPVVAKNTITPQIHRFVAQGTGRLFLAYQPTFHKANGRQQLILEVEVRDMVQWSAYQAAREEHPNAVFELWTEPEPITIEKILDGGEVRCSVYANKQPVLDMAISAERVVKNRSLLSRHLDDSYDAHSVPFYLYGTRSQPHIDHMLLRAPNAQFTAGDINLQLDRDIPEDKLASGRFFYPNAEYDVMVCDDPFPATAQGPGLATAIEHRHPVIAQGTMKLPLNIFVDMTDLNREDFRDDQRIVQRMEDGMNWEDRSAWSAMIAERLEMPFSDYFASNTNHGVDGDFNDGRDISKHPFLKRECPRAKVGSWDRKISAEPASFWDMGVLHR
;
A
#
# COMPACT_ATOMS: atom_id res chain seq x y z
N MET A 1 29.62 31.09 -28.15
CA MET A 1 29.70 32.00 -29.31
C MET A 1 29.89 31.19 -30.58
N VAL A 2 28.81 30.99 -31.33
CA VAL A 2 28.79 31.00 -32.80
C VAL A 2 27.46 31.67 -33.14
N ASN A 3 27.45 32.63 -34.07
CA ASN A 3 26.21 33.14 -34.63
C ASN A 3 25.87 32.28 -35.85
N ASP A 4 24.60 31.98 -36.07
CA ASP A 4 24.09 31.77 -37.41
C ASP A 4 22.76 32.51 -37.57
N THR A 5 22.44 32.95 -38.79
CA THR A 5 21.46 34.01 -39.04
C THR A 5 20.55 33.73 -40.22
N ASP A 6 19.25 34.02 -40.04
CA ASP A 6 18.18 34.12 -41.03
C ASP A 6 18.24 33.18 -42.26
N ASN A 7 17.37 32.17 -42.26
CA ASN A 7 16.83 31.66 -43.52
C ASN A 7 15.31 31.40 -43.41
N ARG A 8 14.54 32.50 -43.43
CA ARG A 8 13.06 32.46 -43.35
C ARG A 8 12.47 32.15 -44.72
N ASN A 9 12.39 30.87 -45.08
CA ASN A 9 11.67 30.47 -46.29
C ASN A 9 10.16 30.40 -46.00
N THR A 10 9.41 31.40 -46.43
CA THR A 10 7.99 31.60 -46.09
C THR A 10 7.05 30.83 -47.03
N ASP A 11 7.00 29.50 -46.92
CA ASP A 11 6.00 28.68 -47.62
C ASP A 11 5.67 27.36 -46.86
N ALA A 12 5.50 27.46 -45.54
CA ALA A 12 5.05 26.35 -44.71
C ALA A 12 3.51 26.26 -44.71
N LYS A 13 2.96 25.14 -45.19
CA LYS A 13 1.56 24.76 -44.94
C LYS A 13 1.32 24.66 -43.43
N ALA A 14 0.11 25.00 -42.98
CA ALA A 14 -0.29 24.86 -41.57
C ALA A 14 -0.04 23.42 -41.08
N PRO A 15 0.79 23.20 -40.03
CA PRO A 15 1.18 21.84 -39.63
C PRO A 15 0.05 21.07 -38.94
N SER A 16 -0.15 19.81 -39.32
CA SER A 16 -0.92 18.83 -38.56
C SER A 16 -0.15 18.47 -37.29
N SER A 17 -0.57 19.00 -36.15
CA SER A 17 0.37 19.31 -35.07
C SER A 17 0.51 18.27 -33.95
N SER A 18 -0.32 17.21 -33.94
CA SER A 18 -0.25 16.11 -32.97
C SER A 18 0.85 15.08 -33.29
N LEU A 19 0.96 14.67 -34.56
CA LEU A 19 1.91 13.63 -35.03
C LEU A 19 3.35 13.92 -34.60
N HIS A 20 3.80 15.17 -34.81
CA HIS A 20 5.17 15.59 -34.50
C HIS A 20 5.55 15.48 -33.01
N VAL A 21 4.58 15.44 -32.08
CA VAL A 21 4.87 15.25 -30.65
C VAL A 21 5.24 13.80 -30.38
N ARG A 22 4.39 12.86 -30.79
CA ARG A 22 4.61 11.43 -30.58
C ARG A 22 5.84 10.91 -31.32
N ASP A 23 6.10 11.46 -32.52
CA ASP A 23 7.32 11.16 -33.28
C ASP A 23 8.57 11.67 -32.53
N ALA A 24 8.52 12.87 -31.96
CA ALA A 24 9.59 13.38 -31.11
C ALA A 24 9.75 12.53 -29.82
N ALA A 25 8.66 12.21 -29.12
CA ALA A 25 8.65 11.36 -27.93
C ALA A 25 9.28 9.99 -28.18
N SER A 26 9.08 9.43 -29.37
CA SER A 26 9.66 8.14 -29.78
C SER A 26 11.18 8.16 -29.88
N ALA A 27 11.81 9.34 -30.04
CA ALA A 27 13.26 9.49 -30.00
C ALA A 27 13.86 9.65 -28.58
N TRP A 28 13.02 9.76 -27.54
CA TRP A 28 13.46 9.95 -26.16
C TRP A 28 13.68 8.65 -25.38
N PHE A 29 13.38 7.47 -25.95
CA PHE A 29 13.50 6.17 -25.27
C PHE A 29 14.31 5.18 -26.11
N LEU A 30 14.92 4.18 -25.47
CA LEU A 30 15.63 3.11 -26.19
C LEU A 30 14.60 2.27 -26.97
N GLY A 31 13.43 2.06 -26.37
CA GLY A 31 12.20 1.63 -27.03
C GLY A 31 11.78 0.20 -26.65
N PRO A 32 10.49 -0.16 -26.80
CA PRO A 32 9.94 -1.47 -26.43
C PRO A 32 10.66 -2.71 -27.01
N ARG A 33 11.46 -2.53 -28.06
CA ARG A 33 12.31 -3.55 -28.71
C ARG A 33 13.74 -3.06 -28.97
N ALA A 34 14.17 -2.02 -28.24
CA ALA A 34 15.43 -1.32 -28.45
C ALA A 34 15.60 -0.73 -29.88
N GLU A 35 14.50 -0.17 -30.41
CA GLU A 35 14.42 0.46 -31.74
C GLU A 35 15.50 1.54 -31.96
N ASN A 36 15.87 2.29 -30.91
CA ASN A 36 16.89 3.35 -30.95
C ASN A 36 18.28 2.89 -30.46
N SER A 37 18.58 1.58 -30.50
CA SER A 37 19.82 1.01 -29.96
C SER A 37 21.11 1.46 -30.66
N GLU A 38 21.08 1.81 -31.95
CA GLU A 38 22.24 2.41 -32.63
C GLU A 38 22.46 3.87 -32.18
N LEU A 39 21.40 4.66 -32.03
CA LEU A 39 21.48 6.04 -31.53
C LEU A 39 22.10 6.10 -30.12
N LEU A 40 21.78 5.15 -29.23
CA LEU A 40 22.42 5.05 -27.92
C LEU A 40 23.94 4.81 -28.00
N LYS A 41 24.43 4.12 -29.04
CA LYS A 41 25.89 3.95 -29.28
C LYS A 41 26.51 5.23 -29.83
N GLU A 42 25.84 5.92 -30.75
CA GLU A 42 26.29 7.18 -31.34
C GLU A 42 26.42 8.30 -30.29
N LEU A 43 25.49 8.36 -29.32
CA LEU A 43 25.51 9.33 -28.22
C LEU A 43 26.66 9.10 -27.22
N PHE A 44 27.28 7.91 -27.19
CA PHE A 44 28.30 7.57 -26.19
C PHE A 44 29.72 7.84 -26.72
N THR A 45 30.35 8.90 -26.22
CA THR A 45 31.72 9.30 -26.60
C THR A 45 32.67 9.35 -25.39
N ASN A 46 33.94 8.99 -25.60
CA ASN A 46 34.97 8.93 -24.55
C ASN A 46 36.04 10.01 -24.76
N ALA A 47 36.24 10.86 -23.77
CA ALA A 47 37.08 12.07 -23.87
C ALA A 47 38.45 11.99 -23.16
N ARG A 48 38.82 10.84 -22.57
CA ARG A 48 40.01 10.73 -21.68
C ARG A 48 41.35 11.04 -22.35
N SER A 49 41.49 10.82 -23.66
CA SER A 49 42.77 10.95 -24.40
C SER A 49 43.23 12.39 -24.68
N SER A 50 42.43 13.41 -24.31
CA SER A 50 42.77 14.82 -24.50
C SER A 50 43.44 15.47 -23.28
N PHE A 51 43.49 14.78 -22.14
CA PHE A 51 44.08 15.27 -20.89
C PHE A 51 45.50 14.70 -20.73
N HIS A 52 46.50 15.60 -20.70
CA HIS A 52 47.93 15.26 -20.68
C HIS A 52 48.35 14.18 -21.72
N PRO A 53 48.16 14.42 -23.03
CA PRO A 53 48.54 13.48 -24.09
C PRO A 53 50.05 13.14 -24.12
N GLU A 54 50.89 13.91 -23.43
CA GLU A 54 52.31 13.65 -23.23
C GLU A 54 52.63 12.44 -22.31
N ASP A 55 51.69 11.98 -21.47
CA ASP A 55 51.91 10.89 -20.52
C ASP A 55 51.99 9.49 -21.18
N GLY A 56 51.49 9.34 -22.42
CA GLY A 56 51.53 8.10 -23.19
C GLY A 56 50.53 7.00 -22.76
N GLU A 57 50.77 5.76 -23.17
CA GLU A 57 49.90 4.62 -22.85
C GLU A 57 50.37 3.82 -21.63
N PHE A 58 49.59 3.84 -20.54
CA PHE A 58 49.81 2.95 -19.37
C PHE A 58 49.35 1.50 -19.59
N ILE A 59 48.49 1.24 -20.60
CA ILE A 59 48.00 -0.10 -20.95
C ILE A 59 48.38 -0.37 -22.41
N THR A 60 49.64 -0.73 -22.64
CA THR A 60 50.23 -0.89 -23.98
C THR A 60 49.71 -2.13 -24.72
N SER A 61 50.01 -2.22 -26.02
CA SER A 61 49.75 -3.42 -26.84
C SER A 61 50.37 -4.70 -26.25
N ASP A 62 51.55 -4.62 -25.63
CA ASP A 62 52.23 -5.77 -25.02
C ASP A 62 51.49 -6.26 -23.77
N VAL A 63 50.94 -5.35 -22.97
CA VAL A 63 50.04 -5.70 -21.85
C VAL A 63 48.76 -6.33 -22.39
N LYS A 64 48.14 -5.73 -23.42
CA LYS A 64 46.89 -6.17 -24.04
C LYS A 64 46.99 -7.53 -24.76
N SER A 65 48.20 -7.97 -25.14
CA SER A 65 48.48 -9.28 -25.76
C SER A 65 49.09 -10.30 -24.79
N SER A 66 49.13 -9.98 -23.48
CA SER A 66 49.59 -10.91 -22.46
C SER A 66 48.49 -11.94 -22.12
N PRO A 67 48.82 -13.24 -21.96
CA PRO A 67 47.83 -14.25 -21.57
C PRO A 67 47.13 -13.99 -20.22
N ALA A 68 47.68 -13.11 -19.38
CA ALA A 68 47.03 -12.68 -18.14
C ALA A 68 45.91 -11.65 -18.39
N TYR A 69 46.11 -10.74 -19.34
CA TYR A 69 45.11 -9.77 -19.78
C TYR A 69 43.95 -10.47 -20.50
N ASP A 70 44.25 -11.38 -21.44
CA ASP A 70 43.22 -12.13 -22.17
C ASP A 70 42.28 -12.90 -21.25
N ARG A 71 42.83 -13.65 -20.28
CA ARG A 71 42.01 -14.37 -19.27
C ARG A 71 41.15 -13.42 -18.43
N MET A 72 41.64 -12.24 -18.09
CA MET A 72 40.85 -11.27 -17.31
C MET A 72 39.74 -10.63 -18.16
N VAL A 73 39.99 -10.36 -19.44
CA VAL A 73 38.98 -9.87 -20.39
C VAL A 73 37.93 -10.96 -20.68
N GLU A 74 38.33 -12.22 -20.80
CA GLU A 74 37.43 -13.37 -20.92
C GLU A 74 36.55 -13.52 -19.67
N ASN A 75 37.15 -13.52 -18.47
CA ASN A 75 36.39 -13.55 -17.21
C ASN A 75 35.40 -12.39 -17.09
N LEU A 76 35.79 -11.18 -17.50
CA LEU A 76 34.92 -10.00 -17.49
C LEU A 76 33.76 -10.15 -18.49
N ARG A 77 34.04 -10.60 -19.73
CA ARG A 77 33.02 -10.88 -20.75
C ARG A 77 32.02 -11.94 -20.28
N ASN A 78 32.51 -13.04 -19.73
CA ASN A 78 31.68 -14.13 -19.23
C ASN A 78 30.82 -13.70 -18.03
N SER A 79 31.39 -12.91 -17.11
CA SER A 79 30.65 -12.33 -15.98
C SER A 79 29.56 -11.36 -16.43
N LEU A 80 29.87 -10.48 -17.38
CA LEU A 80 28.90 -9.53 -17.93
C LEU A 80 27.81 -10.23 -18.75
N ALA A 81 28.15 -11.24 -19.55
CA ALA A 81 27.17 -12.03 -20.29
C ALA A 81 26.20 -12.77 -19.35
N ARG A 82 26.72 -13.37 -18.26
CA ARG A 82 25.88 -14.02 -17.23
C ARG A 82 24.96 -13.02 -16.54
N LEU A 83 25.46 -11.82 -16.20
CA LEU A 83 24.65 -10.75 -15.62
C LEU A 83 23.55 -10.28 -16.57
N SER A 84 23.87 -10.04 -17.84
CA SER A 84 22.92 -9.61 -18.86
C SER A 84 21.83 -10.65 -19.14
N SER A 85 22.16 -11.95 -19.16
CA SER A 85 21.14 -13.01 -19.25
C SER A 85 20.23 -12.98 -18.03
N LEU A 86 20.79 -13.03 -16.81
CA LEU A 86 20.00 -13.00 -15.57
C LEU A 86 19.07 -11.78 -15.48
N LEU A 87 19.53 -10.60 -15.94
CA LEU A 87 18.70 -9.41 -16.01
C LEU A 87 17.57 -9.56 -17.06
N ASN A 88 17.86 -10.01 -18.28
CA ASN A 88 16.85 -10.20 -19.32
C ASN A 88 15.82 -11.30 -18.97
N ASP A 89 16.27 -12.37 -18.32
CA ASP A 89 15.48 -13.58 -18.05
C ASP A 89 14.63 -13.48 -16.77
N ARG A 90 14.94 -12.53 -15.87
CA ARG A 90 14.29 -12.40 -14.55
C ARG A 90 13.80 -10.99 -14.18
N SER A 91 14.22 -9.93 -14.88
CA SER A 91 13.75 -8.56 -14.55
C SER A 91 12.35 -8.28 -15.11
N ILE A 92 11.59 -7.43 -14.41
CA ILE A 92 10.33 -6.91 -14.93
C ILE A 92 10.60 -6.06 -16.18
N PRO A 93 9.92 -6.31 -17.33
CA PRO A 93 10.18 -5.60 -18.57
C PRO A 93 9.48 -4.24 -18.57
N PHE A 94 9.96 -3.28 -17.75
CA PHE A 94 9.37 -1.94 -17.60
C PHE A 94 9.28 -1.15 -18.92
N TYR A 95 10.19 -1.40 -19.87
CA TYR A 95 10.19 -0.86 -21.23
C TYR A 95 8.98 -1.32 -22.08
N SER A 96 8.34 -2.43 -21.71
CA SER A 96 7.23 -3.00 -22.49
C SER A 96 5.93 -2.23 -22.28
N PRO A 97 5.18 -1.88 -23.34
CA PRO A 97 3.80 -1.40 -23.21
C PRO A 97 2.82 -2.40 -22.58
N ARG A 98 3.23 -3.66 -22.35
CA ARG A 98 2.49 -4.61 -21.49
C ARG A 98 2.62 -4.30 -19.99
N TYR A 99 3.54 -3.44 -19.57
CA TYR A 99 3.71 -3.01 -18.19
C TYR A 99 2.85 -1.79 -17.86
N ALA A 100 2.01 -1.88 -16.82
CA ALA A 100 1.19 -0.78 -16.34
C ALA A 100 0.91 -0.89 -14.83
N ALA A 101 1.92 -1.30 -14.04
CA ALA A 101 1.75 -1.69 -12.64
C ALA A 101 2.14 -0.60 -11.63
N HIS A 102 3.42 -0.27 -11.49
CA HIS A 102 3.92 0.75 -10.56
C HIS A 102 4.44 2.00 -11.30
N MET A 103 4.91 2.99 -10.54
CA MET A 103 5.51 4.25 -11.04
C MET A 103 6.91 4.02 -11.66
N THR A 104 7.03 3.11 -12.62
CA THR A 104 8.28 2.74 -13.28
C THR A 104 8.06 2.62 -14.78
N PHE A 105 8.92 3.28 -15.57
CA PHE A 105 9.06 3.06 -17.01
C PHE A 105 10.56 3.01 -17.36
N GLU A 106 10.89 2.82 -18.64
CA GLU A 106 12.26 2.97 -19.14
C GLU A 106 12.74 4.43 -18.93
N PRO A 107 13.97 4.65 -18.42
CA PRO A 107 14.56 5.99 -18.37
C PRO A 107 14.79 6.56 -19.78
N SER A 108 14.75 7.88 -19.92
CA SER A 108 14.96 8.53 -21.22
C SER A 108 16.40 8.33 -21.73
N LEU A 109 16.58 8.25 -23.06
CA LEU A 109 17.90 8.18 -23.70
C LEU A 109 18.83 9.33 -23.31
N PRO A 110 18.38 10.61 -23.24
CA PRO A 110 19.17 11.69 -22.66
C PRO A 110 19.64 11.39 -21.23
N SER A 111 18.75 10.85 -20.39
CA SER A 111 19.09 10.49 -19.00
C SER A 111 20.12 9.35 -18.93
N ILE A 112 19.97 8.32 -19.77
CA ILE A 112 20.90 7.18 -19.86
C ILE A 112 22.29 7.66 -20.34
N ALA A 113 22.33 8.42 -21.43
CA ALA A 113 23.58 8.94 -22.00
C ALA A 113 24.29 9.92 -21.04
N GLY A 114 23.53 10.79 -20.37
CA GLY A 114 24.03 11.71 -19.35
C GLY A 114 24.61 11.00 -18.12
N TRP A 115 23.89 9.98 -17.60
CA TRP A 115 24.38 9.14 -16.51
C TRP A 115 25.68 8.44 -16.90
N MET A 116 25.69 7.73 -18.04
CA MET A 116 26.86 6.97 -18.50
C MET A 116 28.08 7.86 -18.73
N SER A 117 27.90 9.04 -19.33
CA SER A 117 28.98 9.98 -19.62
C SER A 117 29.63 10.53 -18.34
N ALA A 118 28.82 10.92 -17.35
CA ALA A 118 29.33 11.41 -16.06
C ALA A 118 29.90 10.29 -15.18
N MET A 119 29.33 9.08 -15.24
CA MET A 119 29.83 7.91 -14.50
C MET A 119 31.29 7.57 -14.86
N LEU A 120 31.72 7.79 -16.11
CA LEU A 120 33.12 7.63 -16.53
C LEU A 120 34.11 8.54 -15.81
N LEU A 121 33.64 9.63 -15.19
CA LEU A 121 34.44 10.60 -14.42
C LEU A 121 34.21 10.46 -12.90
N ASN A 122 33.18 9.73 -12.48
CA ASN A 122 32.77 9.50 -11.08
C ASN A 122 32.77 10.75 -10.16
N PRO A 123 32.18 11.89 -10.56
CA PRO A 123 32.19 13.11 -9.77
C PRO A 123 31.27 13.01 -8.54
N ASN A 124 31.71 13.57 -7.41
CA ASN A 124 30.98 13.51 -6.13
C ASN A 124 30.46 14.89 -5.71
N ASN A 125 29.16 15.14 -5.89
CA ASN A 125 28.51 16.44 -5.71
C ASN A 125 28.46 16.95 -4.25
N VAL A 126 28.98 16.20 -3.28
CA VAL A 126 29.12 16.67 -1.88
C VAL A 126 30.03 17.90 -1.75
N SER A 127 31.05 18.02 -2.61
CA SER A 127 32.07 19.07 -2.52
C SER A 127 32.45 19.57 -3.91
N PHE A 128 32.29 20.87 -4.15
CA PHE A 128 32.54 21.51 -5.44
C PHE A 128 33.89 21.16 -6.07
N GLN A 129 34.93 20.87 -5.27
CA GLN A 129 36.25 20.46 -5.76
C GLN A 129 36.24 19.13 -6.52
N ALA A 130 35.40 18.18 -6.12
CA ALA A 130 35.33 16.82 -6.69
C ALA A 130 34.33 16.70 -7.86
N SER A 131 33.70 17.81 -8.25
CA SER A 131 32.47 17.78 -9.05
C SER A 131 32.12 19.11 -9.72
N GLN A 132 33.10 19.96 -10.02
CA GLN A 132 32.89 21.37 -10.43
C GLN A 132 31.76 21.56 -11.46
N ILE A 133 31.72 20.72 -12.51
CA ILE A 133 30.67 20.77 -13.54
C ILE A 133 29.35 20.18 -13.06
N THR A 134 29.33 18.98 -12.47
CA THR A 134 28.08 18.33 -12.08
C THR A 134 27.40 18.98 -10.87
N THR A 135 28.14 19.72 -10.04
CA THR A 135 27.57 20.61 -9.01
C THR A 135 26.92 21.84 -9.62
N LEU A 136 27.48 22.41 -10.68
CA LEU A 136 26.83 23.49 -11.43
C LEU A 136 25.58 22.98 -12.17
N LEU A 137 25.62 21.78 -12.75
CA LEU A 137 24.44 21.12 -13.30
C LEU A 137 23.35 20.94 -12.23
N GLU A 138 23.67 20.39 -11.06
CA GLU A 138 22.66 20.19 -9.99
C GLU A 138 22.04 21.51 -9.50
N LEU A 139 22.83 22.60 -9.45
CA LEU A 139 22.32 23.94 -9.16
C LEU A 139 21.41 24.50 -10.27
N GLU A 140 21.57 24.08 -11.52
CA GLU A 140 20.67 24.43 -12.62
C GLU A 140 19.40 23.58 -12.60
N VAL A 141 19.52 22.26 -12.43
CA VAL A 141 18.40 21.33 -12.21
C VAL A 141 17.50 21.81 -11.07
N GLY A 142 18.10 22.21 -9.94
CA GLY A 142 17.38 22.79 -8.81
C GLY A 142 16.65 24.10 -9.12
N LYS A 143 17.14 24.90 -10.09
CA LYS A 143 16.45 26.10 -10.60
C LYS A 143 15.34 25.77 -11.58
N GLU A 144 15.55 24.83 -12.50
CA GLU A 144 14.56 24.38 -13.48
C GLU A 144 13.34 23.77 -12.78
N LEU A 145 13.57 22.88 -11.80
CA LEU A 145 12.53 22.32 -10.95
C LEU A 145 11.75 23.42 -10.20
N CYS A 146 12.44 24.38 -9.56
CA CYS A 146 11.79 25.51 -8.90
C CYS A 146 10.96 26.40 -9.84
N LYS A 147 11.48 26.67 -11.06
CA LYS A 147 10.81 27.46 -12.10
C LYS A 147 9.54 26.77 -12.59
N MET A 148 9.60 25.46 -12.83
CA MET A 148 8.47 24.61 -13.22
C MET A 148 7.38 24.54 -12.13
N ILE A 149 7.78 24.49 -10.85
CA ILE A 149 6.90 24.61 -9.68
C ILE A 149 6.24 26.01 -9.57
N GLY A 150 6.68 26.98 -10.38
CA GLY A 150 6.20 28.36 -10.35
C GLY A 150 6.80 29.20 -9.21
N PHE A 151 7.85 28.71 -8.54
CA PHE A 151 8.61 29.54 -7.61
C PHE A 151 9.37 30.64 -8.37
N LYS A 152 9.45 31.82 -7.75
CA LYS A 152 9.99 33.03 -8.37
C LYS A 152 11.43 33.22 -7.93
N ASP A 153 12.39 33.08 -8.85
CA ASP A 153 13.72 33.64 -8.66
C ASP A 153 13.71 35.12 -9.06
N ARG A 154 13.89 36.01 -8.08
CA ARG A 154 14.01 37.45 -8.30
C ARG A 154 15.32 37.95 -7.71
N GLN A 155 16.06 38.71 -8.52
CA GLN A 155 17.43 39.06 -8.16
C GLN A 155 17.56 40.30 -7.24
N MET A 156 16.49 41.05 -6.97
CA MET A 156 16.56 42.27 -6.18
C MET A 156 16.90 42.02 -4.69
N GLU A 157 17.46 43.04 -4.04
CA GLU A 157 17.94 42.94 -2.67
C GLU A 157 16.77 42.93 -1.68
N GLY A 158 16.52 41.76 -1.06
CA GLY A 158 15.39 41.52 -0.16
C GLY A 158 14.25 40.70 -0.76
N ASP A 159 14.29 40.38 -2.06
CA ASP A 159 13.35 39.43 -2.67
C ASP A 159 13.60 37.99 -2.18
N ILE A 160 12.53 37.20 -2.11
CA ILE A 160 12.62 35.75 -1.90
C ILE A 160 13.15 35.12 -3.20
N ARG A 161 14.18 34.28 -3.07
CA ARG A 161 14.70 33.42 -4.15
C ARG A 161 14.51 31.97 -3.77
N SER A 162 14.11 31.15 -4.73
CA SER A 162 14.03 29.69 -4.57
C SER A 162 15.39 29.01 -4.66
N TRP A 163 15.44 27.74 -4.25
CA TRP A 163 16.58 26.84 -4.45
C TRP A 163 16.11 25.39 -4.31
N GLY A 164 16.61 24.50 -5.17
CA GLY A 164 16.42 23.06 -5.03
C GLY A 164 17.73 22.31 -5.18
N HIS A 165 17.71 21.02 -4.86
CA HIS A 165 18.80 20.08 -5.09
C HIS A 165 18.22 18.67 -5.30
N LEU A 166 19.06 17.76 -5.79
CA LEU A 166 18.69 16.35 -5.92
C LEU A 166 18.86 15.62 -4.58
N THR A 167 18.08 14.58 -4.36
CA THR A 167 18.22 13.60 -3.27
C THR A 167 18.35 12.20 -3.87
N THR A 168 18.73 11.21 -3.07
CA THR A 168 18.67 9.80 -3.47
C THR A 168 17.23 9.40 -3.82
N ASP A 169 16.24 9.84 -3.03
CA ASP A 169 14.82 9.64 -3.31
C ASP A 169 13.92 10.69 -2.60
N GLY A 170 12.63 10.69 -2.93
CA GLY A 170 11.62 11.52 -2.28
C GLY A 170 11.36 11.21 -0.79
N THR A 171 11.75 10.04 -0.26
CA THR A 171 11.70 9.77 1.18
C THR A 171 12.75 10.62 1.92
N VAL A 172 13.95 10.79 1.36
CA VAL A 172 14.97 11.69 1.90
C VAL A 172 14.52 13.15 1.80
N ALA A 173 13.92 13.57 0.68
CA ALA A 173 13.35 14.90 0.52
C ALA A 173 12.26 15.20 1.58
N ASN A 174 11.36 14.26 1.86
CA ASN A 174 10.35 14.39 2.91
C ASN A 174 10.96 14.47 4.32
N ILE A 175 12.09 13.79 4.58
CA ILE A 175 12.84 13.87 5.85
C ILE A 175 13.42 15.27 6.07
N GLU A 176 14.00 15.87 5.03
CA GLU A 176 14.61 17.20 5.08
C GLU A 176 13.60 18.32 5.36
N ALA A 177 12.40 18.23 4.81
CA ALA A 177 11.46 19.36 4.71
C ALA A 177 10.92 19.92 6.05
N ALA A 178 10.81 19.11 7.12
CA ALA A 178 9.70 19.28 8.07
C ALA A 178 10.00 19.76 9.51
N ARG A 179 11.24 19.72 10.02
CA ARG A 179 11.51 19.90 11.48
C ARG A 179 11.96 21.29 11.92
N ASN A 180 13.03 21.81 11.32
CA ASN A 180 13.93 22.71 12.05
C ASN A 180 13.43 24.17 12.17
N LEU A 181 12.57 24.64 11.25
CA LEU A 181 12.05 26.01 11.21
C LEU A 181 11.25 26.39 12.48
N LYS A 182 10.38 25.48 12.95
CA LYS A 182 9.37 25.75 13.98
C LYS A 182 9.97 26.22 15.31
N PHE A 183 11.18 25.77 15.65
CA PHE A 183 11.83 26.06 16.93
C PHE A 183 12.90 27.17 16.85
N TYR A 184 13.28 27.63 15.65
CA TYR A 184 14.29 28.67 15.48
C TYR A 184 13.96 29.98 16.27
N PRO A 185 12.71 30.49 16.29
CA PRO A 185 12.39 31.68 17.07
C PRO A 185 12.60 31.50 18.57
N LEU A 186 12.29 30.32 19.12
CA LEU A 186 12.47 30.04 20.54
C LEU A 186 13.95 29.86 20.91
N ALA A 187 14.75 29.26 20.02
CA ALA A 187 16.22 29.17 20.20
C ALA A 187 16.84 30.57 20.25
N LEU A 188 16.43 31.47 19.36
CA LEU A 188 16.85 32.87 19.38
C LEU A 188 16.35 33.61 20.64
N TRP A 189 15.12 33.37 21.07
CA TRP A 189 14.58 33.98 22.30
C TRP A 189 15.38 33.55 23.54
N ARG A 190 15.75 32.25 23.65
CA ARG A 190 16.66 31.75 24.70
C ARG A 190 18.00 32.50 24.66
N ALA A 191 18.61 32.65 23.48
CA ALA A 191 19.88 33.37 23.33
C ALA A 191 19.80 34.88 23.68
N MET A 192 18.60 35.47 23.72
CA MET A 192 18.35 36.85 24.19
C MET A 192 18.03 36.95 25.70
N TYR A 193 17.92 35.85 26.44
CA TYR A 193 17.44 35.84 27.82
C TYR A 193 18.52 36.25 28.84
N GLN A 194 18.14 37.03 29.86
CA GLN A 194 19.00 37.47 30.98
C GLN A 194 20.42 37.94 30.57
N THR A 195 21.45 37.10 30.77
CA THR A 195 22.88 37.39 30.50
C THR A 195 23.41 36.69 29.25
N HIS A 196 22.53 36.05 28.46
CA HIS A 196 22.94 35.28 27.27
C HIS A 196 23.45 36.22 26.14
N PRO A 197 24.27 35.72 25.20
CA PRO A 197 25.09 36.59 24.35
C PRO A 197 24.32 37.55 23.42
N LEU A 198 23.05 37.28 23.13
CA LEU A 198 22.20 38.16 22.31
C LEU A 198 21.27 39.08 23.14
N ASN A 199 21.42 39.15 24.47
CA ASN A 199 20.54 39.97 25.31
C ASN A 199 20.53 41.45 24.94
N PHE A 200 21.60 41.99 24.33
CA PHE A 200 21.63 43.37 23.82
C PHE A 200 20.53 43.67 22.79
N LEU A 201 20.02 42.65 22.08
CA LEU A 201 18.89 42.75 21.15
C LEU A 201 17.52 42.78 21.85
N SER A 202 17.43 42.32 23.11
CA SER A 202 16.15 42.09 23.81
C SER A 202 15.29 43.34 24.00
N LYS A 203 15.89 44.54 23.95
CA LYS A 203 15.19 45.82 24.13
C LYS A 203 14.95 46.58 22.81
N SER A 204 15.42 46.04 21.68
CA SER A 204 15.52 46.76 20.40
C SER A 204 15.02 45.97 19.20
N PHE A 205 15.26 44.65 19.13
CA PHE A 205 14.78 43.83 18.02
C PHE A 205 13.27 43.66 18.08
N LYS A 206 12.59 44.14 17.02
CA LYS A 206 11.13 44.06 16.86
C LYS A 206 10.74 43.17 15.70
N ILE A 207 9.53 42.62 15.76
CA ILE A 207 8.96 41.78 14.71
C ILE A 207 7.46 42.06 14.58
N THR A 208 6.92 41.90 13.37
CA THR A 208 5.48 42.02 13.11
C THR A 208 4.87 40.63 13.18
N CYS A 209 3.91 40.44 14.07
CA CYS A 209 3.13 39.21 14.17
C CYS A 209 1.87 39.32 13.32
N PRO A 210 1.35 38.22 12.73
CA PRO A 210 0.09 38.24 11.97
C PRO A 210 -1.12 38.84 12.72
N THR A 211 -1.11 38.73 14.05
CA THR A 211 -2.12 39.24 14.98
C THR A 211 -1.93 40.71 15.39
N SER A 212 -0.83 41.37 14.99
CA SER A 212 -0.53 42.76 15.38
C SER A 212 0.01 43.58 14.20
N LEU A 213 -0.75 44.60 13.80
CA LEU A 213 -0.35 45.60 12.80
C LEU A 213 0.85 46.47 13.23
N ARG A 214 1.29 46.39 14.50
CA ARG A 214 2.45 47.14 15.03
C ARG A 214 3.59 46.18 15.40
N PRO A 215 4.85 46.49 15.03
CA PRO A 215 6.00 45.68 15.44
C PRO A 215 6.18 45.65 16.96
N VAL A 216 6.14 44.46 17.53
CA VAL A 216 6.34 44.18 18.97
C VAL A 216 7.79 43.75 19.23
N LEU A 217 8.27 43.87 20.47
CA LEU A 217 9.61 43.40 20.85
C LEU A 217 9.65 41.87 20.82
N PHE A 218 10.64 41.30 20.13
CA PHE A 218 10.79 39.85 19.95
C PHE A 218 10.94 39.11 21.29
N SER A 219 11.62 39.73 22.26
CA SER A 219 11.79 39.25 23.64
C SER A 219 10.48 39.17 24.44
N ARG A 220 9.43 39.87 24.02
CA ARG A 220 8.13 39.93 24.70
C ARG A 220 7.07 39.03 24.07
N LEU A 221 7.40 38.29 23.02
CA LEU A 221 6.50 37.29 22.45
C LEU A 221 6.28 36.14 23.44
N SER A 222 5.04 35.69 23.54
CA SER A 222 4.71 34.45 24.23
C SER A 222 5.25 33.23 23.48
N THR A 223 5.40 32.10 24.17
CA THR A 223 5.74 30.80 23.58
C THR A 223 4.79 30.41 22.43
N TRP A 224 3.52 30.80 22.51
CA TRP A 224 2.55 30.57 21.44
C TRP A 224 2.85 31.41 20.19
N GLU A 225 3.16 32.70 20.33
CA GLU A 225 3.49 33.56 19.20
C GLU A 225 4.83 33.17 18.55
N LEU A 226 5.85 32.82 19.35
CA LEU A 226 7.15 32.35 18.85
C LEU A 226 7.01 31.11 17.97
N LEU A 227 6.15 30.16 18.35
CA LEU A 227 5.89 28.94 17.58
C LEU A 227 4.89 29.13 16.43
N ASN A 228 4.34 30.34 16.24
CA ASN A 228 3.38 30.68 15.18
C ASN A 228 3.76 31.93 14.37
N LEU A 229 5.03 32.31 14.35
CA LEU A 229 5.56 33.25 13.36
C LEU A 229 5.53 32.60 11.95
N PRO A 230 5.08 33.30 10.89
CA PRO A 230 5.07 32.78 9.53
C PRO A 230 6.45 32.35 9.02
N PRO A 231 6.53 31.34 8.12
CA PRO A 231 7.81 30.87 7.58
C PRO A 231 8.71 31.99 7.03
N ALA A 232 8.18 32.87 6.18
CA ALA A 232 8.91 34.01 5.63
C ALA A 232 9.35 35.02 6.71
N THR A 233 8.56 35.19 7.78
CA THR A 233 8.91 36.02 8.93
C THR A 233 10.11 35.44 9.68
N VAL A 234 10.11 34.12 9.95
CA VAL A 234 11.22 33.42 10.61
C VAL A 234 12.49 33.45 9.76
N LEU A 235 12.40 33.11 8.47
CA LEU A 235 13.54 33.09 7.55
C LEU A 235 14.15 34.48 7.30
N SER A 236 13.40 35.57 7.53
CA SER A 236 13.94 36.93 7.46
C SER A 236 14.87 37.30 8.63
N ILE A 237 14.82 36.57 9.75
CA ILE A 237 15.46 37.00 11.00
C ILE A 237 16.99 37.17 10.88
N PRO A 238 17.77 36.22 10.30
CA PRO A 238 19.23 36.38 10.16
C PRO A 238 19.62 37.63 9.36
N ASP A 239 18.98 37.86 8.21
CA ASP A 239 19.23 39.01 7.35
C ASP A 239 18.90 40.33 8.07
N ARG A 240 17.81 40.33 8.84
CA ARG A 240 17.41 41.48 9.66
C ARG A 240 18.39 41.76 10.78
N LEU A 241 18.85 40.75 11.53
CA LEU A 241 19.84 40.93 12.59
C LEU A 241 21.16 41.48 12.04
N ARG A 242 21.59 41.01 10.87
CA ARG A 242 22.77 41.53 10.16
C ARG A 242 22.59 42.99 9.74
N ARG A 243 21.47 43.32 9.09
CA ARG A 243 21.20 44.66 8.54
C ARG A 243 20.89 45.72 9.60
N GLU A 244 20.14 45.35 10.63
CA GLU A 244 19.59 46.30 11.61
C GLU A 244 20.49 46.42 12.87
N PHE A 245 21.35 45.44 13.13
CA PHE A 245 22.19 45.37 14.34
C PHE A 245 23.66 44.97 14.10
N GLY A 246 24.10 44.78 12.85
CA GLY A 246 25.48 44.44 12.52
C GLY A 246 25.91 43.00 12.88
N VAL A 247 24.96 42.14 13.26
CA VAL A 247 25.22 40.75 13.68
C VAL A 247 25.75 39.93 12.50
N SER A 248 26.99 39.44 12.56
CA SER A 248 27.53 38.63 11.47
C SER A 248 26.91 37.22 11.45
N PRO A 249 26.79 36.57 10.28
CA PRO A 249 26.32 35.19 10.19
C PRO A 249 27.13 34.22 11.06
N ASP A 250 28.46 34.33 11.05
CA ASP A 250 29.35 33.45 11.80
C ASP A 250 29.16 33.57 13.32
N PHE A 251 28.94 34.80 13.82
CA PHE A 251 28.63 35.06 15.23
C PHE A 251 27.22 34.55 15.59
N LEU A 252 26.25 34.66 14.68
CA LEU A 252 24.90 34.14 14.89
C LEU A 252 24.88 32.60 14.87
N GLU A 253 25.58 31.94 13.96
CA GLU A 253 25.71 30.48 13.87
C GLU A 253 26.37 29.93 15.14
N SER A 254 27.56 30.44 15.50
CA SER A 254 28.29 30.02 16.70
C SER A 254 27.56 30.33 18.01
N THR A 255 26.82 31.44 18.11
CA THR A 255 26.02 31.76 19.30
C THR A 255 24.77 30.90 19.40
N LEU A 256 24.06 30.64 18.30
CA LEU A 256 22.82 29.85 18.33
C LEU A 256 23.08 28.35 18.48
N ALA A 257 24.28 27.86 18.18
CA ALA A 257 24.67 26.45 18.27
C ALA A 257 24.31 25.79 19.62
N SER A 258 24.29 26.52 20.74
CA SER A 258 23.92 25.98 22.06
C SER A 258 22.42 25.96 22.37
N TYR A 259 21.56 26.54 21.51
CA TYR A 259 20.13 26.76 21.78
C TYR A 259 19.20 26.14 20.73
N ILE A 260 19.72 25.81 19.56
CA ILE A 260 18.97 25.22 18.45
C ILE A 260 18.70 23.72 18.64
N ILE A 261 17.52 23.28 18.20
CA ILE A 261 17.08 21.87 18.28
C ILE A 261 18.02 20.91 17.52
N GLN A 262 18.82 21.41 16.58
CA GLN A 262 19.91 20.68 15.95
C GLN A 262 20.89 20.08 16.97
N SER A 263 21.23 20.84 18.02
CA SER A 263 22.23 20.46 19.03
C SER A 263 21.59 19.95 20.33
N THR A 264 20.46 20.52 20.74
CA THR A 264 19.82 20.17 22.03
C THR A 264 18.88 18.97 21.94
N GLY A 265 18.40 18.64 20.74
CA GLY A 265 17.39 17.61 20.52
C GLY A 265 15.98 18.03 20.98
N MET A 266 15.00 17.20 20.60
CA MET A 266 13.57 17.48 20.84
C MET A 266 13.21 17.54 22.33
N SER A 267 13.80 16.66 23.15
CA SER A 267 13.46 16.52 24.57
C SER A 267 13.87 17.74 25.40
N ASP A 268 15.11 18.23 25.27
CA ASP A 268 15.53 19.49 25.90
C ASP A 268 14.68 20.64 25.38
N MET A 269 14.49 20.75 24.06
CA MET A 269 13.76 21.89 23.50
C MET A 269 12.31 21.94 23.98
N MET A 270 11.62 20.80 24.07
CA MET A 270 10.26 20.72 24.61
C MET A 270 10.18 20.86 26.14
N GLU A 271 11.23 20.55 26.90
CA GLU A 271 11.27 20.87 28.32
C GLU A 271 11.54 22.37 28.55
N ASN A 272 12.40 22.99 27.76
CA ASN A 272 12.61 24.44 27.80
C ASN A 272 11.35 25.22 27.34
N VAL A 273 10.55 24.68 26.42
CA VAL A 273 9.18 25.19 26.13
C VAL A 273 8.33 25.22 27.41
N ARG A 274 8.39 24.17 28.25
CA ARG A 274 7.63 24.10 29.51
C ARG A 274 8.19 25.06 30.56
N GLN A 275 9.51 25.09 30.76
CA GLN A 275 10.15 25.96 31.76
C GLN A 275 10.00 27.46 31.42
N ALA A 276 10.19 27.86 30.16
CA ALA A 276 9.96 29.24 29.72
C ALA A 276 8.49 29.67 29.94
N SER A 277 7.56 28.73 29.82
CA SER A 277 6.13 28.97 30.09
C SER A 277 5.78 29.13 31.58
N ILE A 278 6.62 28.65 32.50
CA ILE A 278 6.44 28.81 33.95
C ILE A 278 6.95 30.18 34.39
N ALA A 279 8.07 30.65 33.84
CA ALA A 279 8.64 31.96 34.16
C ALA A 279 7.86 33.17 33.60
N GLY A 280 6.93 32.95 32.66
CA GLY A 280 6.26 34.02 31.90
C GLY A 280 4.91 34.51 32.42
N GLY A 281 4.21 33.74 33.27
CA GLY A 281 2.86 34.07 33.74
C GLY A 281 1.74 33.78 32.72
N GLU A 282 1.09 32.62 32.90
CA GLU A 282 0.00 32.07 32.06
C GLU A 282 0.37 31.60 30.63
N TRP A 283 -0.47 30.68 30.09
CA TRP A 283 -0.53 30.24 28.68
C TRP A 283 0.68 29.56 28.05
N GLY A 284 1.28 28.61 28.77
CA GLY A 284 2.29 27.70 28.22
C GLY A 284 1.80 26.72 27.15
N VAL A 285 2.64 26.45 26.14
CA VAL A 285 2.44 25.38 25.17
C VAL A 285 2.77 24.03 25.82
N ARG A 286 1.75 23.32 26.31
CA ARG A 286 1.91 22.05 27.03
C ARG A 286 2.16 20.85 26.12
N HIS A 287 1.73 20.95 24.86
CA HIS A 287 1.72 19.86 23.88
C HIS A 287 2.82 20.02 22.83
N ASN A 288 3.43 18.89 22.46
CA ASN A 288 4.34 18.83 21.31
C ASN A 288 3.57 19.22 20.02
N PRO A 289 4.20 19.93 19.05
CA PRO A 289 3.55 20.24 17.79
C PRO A 289 3.22 18.98 16.97
N LYS A 290 2.24 19.08 16.07
CA LYS A 290 1.82 17.99 15.17
C LYS A 290 2.12 18.30 13.71
N LEU A 291 2.13 17.27 12.86
CA LEU A 291 2.13 17.38 11.40
C LEU A 291 0.78 16.82 10.89
N LEU A 292 0.16 17.50 9.93
CA LEU A 292 -1.14 17.09 9.37
C LEU A 292 -0.96 16.59 7.92
N MET A 293 -1.60 15.49 7.55
CA MET A 293 -1.62 14.94 6.19
C MET A 293 -2.87 14.08 5.99
N ALA A 294 -3.28 13.84 4.74
CA ALA A 294 -4.32 12.85 4.42
C ALA A 294 -4.03 11.48 5.06
N SER A 295 -5.08 10.73 5.41
CA SER A 295 -4.96 9.35 5.91
C SER A 295 -4.27 8.43 4.88
N THR A 296 -4.52 8.63 3.58
CA THR A 296 -3.89 7.93 2.45
C THR A 296 -2.40 8.27 2.20
N LYS A 297 -1.73 8.84 3.21
CA LYS A 297 -0.29 9.19 3.26
C LYS A 297 0.65 8.12 2.71
N HIS A 298 1.64 8.55 1.93
CA HIS A 298 2.78 7.72 1.58
C HIS A 298 3.58 7.32 2.84
N TYR A 299 4.00 6.05 2.93
CA TYR A 299 4.64 5.45 4.12
C TYR A 299 5.96 6.13 4.55
N SER A 300 6.53 6.97 3.67
CA SER A 300 7.65 7.84 4.00
C SER A 300 7.38 8.77 5.20
N TRP A 301 6.15 9.24 5.45
CA TRP A 301 5.88 10.22 6.52
C TRP A 301 5.91 9.66 7.95
N PRO A 302 5.32 8.49 8.25
CA PRO A 302 5.57 7.78 9.50
C PRO A 302 7.07 7.49 9.73
N LYS A 303 7.81 7.13 8.67
CA LYS A 303 9.27 6.90 8.73
C LYS A 303 10.03 8.20 9.02
N ALA A 304 9.73 9.28 8.29
CA ALA A 304 10.39 10.58 8.38
C ALA A 304 10.15 11.25 9.73
N THR A 305 8.91 11.22 10.24
CA THR A 305 8.60 11.75 11.58
C THR A 305 9.30 10.95 12.68
N ALA A 306 9.45 9.63 12.53
CA ALA A 306 10.25 8.82 13.45
C ALA A 306 11.75 9.21 13.41
N LEU A 307 12.38 9.19 12.22
CA LEU A 307 13.80 9.52 12.03
C LEU A 307 14.14 10.96 12.46
N ALA A 308 13.25 11.92 12.23
CA ALA A 308 13.44 13.31 12.64
C ALA A 308 13.34 13.53 14.16
N GLY A 309 12.95 12.53 14.95
CA GLY A 309 12.70 12.65 16.39
C GLY A 309 11.37 13.35 16.74
N ILE A 310 10.42 13.40 15.80
CA ILE A 310 9.06 13.94 15.98
C ILE A 310 8.10 12.83 16.48
N GLY A 311 8.35 11.58 16.09
CA GLY A 311 7.55 10.39 16.40
C GLY A 311 6.32 10.25 15.50
N SER A 312 6.03 9.04 15.03
CA SER A 312 4.88 8.76 14.15
C SER A 312 3.54 9.14 14.77
N LYS A 313 3.37 9.00 16.10
CA LYS A 313 2.19 9.47 16.85
C LYS A 313 2.04 11.01 16.89
N SER A 314 2.94 11.77 16.28
CA SER A 314 2.83 13.22 16.05
C SER A 314 2.37 13.59 14.63
N LEU A 315 2.24 12.61 13.74
CA LEU A 315 1.44 12.71 12.53
C LEU A 315 -0.05 12.59 12.92
N VAL A 316 -0.91 13.39 12.30
CA VAL A 316 -2.37 13.33 12.45
C VAL A 316 -2.96 13.10 11.06
N ASN A 317 -3.64 11.97 10.91
CA ASN A 317 -4.37 11.63 9.70
C ASN A 317 -5.61 12.54 9.58
N ILE A 318 -5.77 13.17 8.43
CA ILE A 318 -7.00 13.85 8.02
C ILE A 318 -7.78 12.89 7.11
N PRO A 319 -9.05 12.54 7.40
CA PRO A 319 -9.87 11.72 6.52
C PRO A 319 -9.97 12.27 5.10
N VAL A 320 -10.20 11.39 4.13
CA VAL A 320 -10.34 11.74 2.71
C VAL A 320 -11.81 11.89 2.27
N ASP A 321 -12.02 12.62 1.18
CA ASP A 321 -13.28 12.67 0.44
C ASP A 321 -13.47 11.42 -0.45
N SER A 322 -14.60 11.32 -1.15
CA SER A 322 -14.89 10.20 -2.07
C SER A 322 -14.06 10.20 -3.37
N HIS A 323 -13.01 11.02 -3.46
CA HIS A 323 -11.99 10.99 -4.51
C HIS A 323 -10.58 10.69 -3.93
N ALA A 324 -10.50 10.24 -2.67
CA ALA A 324 -9.27 9.99 -1.91
C ALA A 324 -8.41 11.25 -1.64
N ARG A 325 -9.02 12.45 -1.66
CA ARG A 325 -8.36 13.75 -1.41
C ARG A 325 -8.62 14.24 0.02
N MET A 326 -7.71 14.99 0.61
CA MET A 326 -7.82 15.49 1.98
C MET A 326 -9.11 16.31 2.24
N SER A 327 -9.90 15.91 3.25
CA SER A 327 -11.14 16.60 3.63
C SER A 327 -10.88 17.96 4.29
N ILE A 328 -11.04 19.04 3.51
CA ILE A 328 -10.92 20.44 3.97
C ILE A 328 -11.83 20.79 5.16
N PRO A 329 -13.10 20.34 5.25
CA PRO A 329 -13.94 20.56 6.43
C PRO A 329 -13.36 19.94 7.72
N VAL A 330 -12.82 18.72 7.63
CA VAL A 330 -12.22 18.04 8.79
C VAL A 330 -10.86 18.65 9.15
N LEU A 331 -10.05 19.02 8.15
CA LEU A 331 -8.83 19.79 8.37
C LEU A 331 -9.13 21.10 9.12
N ARG A 332 -10.12 21.87 8.67
CA ARG A 332 -10.56 23.10 9.37
C ARG A 332 -10.93 22.82 10.82
N SER A 333 -11.73 21.79 11.09
CA SER A 333 -12.13 21.40 12.46
C SER A 333 -10.91 21.08 13.36
N ILE A 334 -9.91 20.38 12.81
CA ILE A 334 -8.66 20.08 13.51
C ILE A 334 -7.82 21.34 13.75
N LEU A 335 -7.76 22.28 12.79
CA LEU A 335 -7.10 23.58 12.96
C LEU A 335 -7.79 24.44 14.05
N GLU A 336 -9.13 24.44 14.11
CA GLU A 336 -9.90 25.09 15.19
C GLU A 336 -9.54 24.51 16.56
N HIS A 337 -9.57 23.18 16.71
CA HIS A 337 -9.20 22.49 17.94
C HIS A 337 -7.74 22.80 18.36
N HIS A 338 -6.82 22.84 17.39
CA HIS A 338 -5.41 23.15 17.65
C HIS A 338 -5.17 24.60 18.08
N LEU A 339 -5.89 25.56 17.49
CA LEU A 339 -5.88 26.96 17.92
C LEU A 339 -6.44 27.09 19.35
N ALA A 340 -7.61 26.52 19.62
CA ALA A 340 -8.26 26.58 20.93
C ALA A 340 -7.44 25.92 22.05
N THR A 341 -6.80 24.78 21.78
CA THR A 341 -5.96 24.05 22.75
C THR A 341 -4.50 24.52 22.81
N ARG A 342 -4.14 25.57 22.04
CA ARG A 342 -2.76 26.07 21.86
C ARG A 342 -1.75 24.95 21.57
N ARG A 343 -2.08 24.07 20.62
CA ARG A 343 -1.21 22.98 20.12
C ARG A 343 -0.63 23.35 18.75
N PRO A 344 0.67 23.70 18.64
CA PRO A 344 1.23 24.18 17.38
C PRO A 344 1.26 23.10 16.29
N ILE A 345 1.48 23.53 15.06
CA ILE A 345 1.59 22.65 13.89
C ILE A 345 2.93 22.92 13.21
N TYR A 346 3.69 21.86 12.91
CA TYR A 346 4.91 21.92 12.10
C TYR A 346 4.57 22.31 10.67
N ALA A 347 3.85 21.41 10.00
CA ALA A 347 3.47 21.49 8.60
C ALA A 347 2.10 20.86 8.36
N ILE A 348 1.48 21.27 7.25
CA ILE A 348 0.48 20.47 6.53
C ILE A 348 1.17 19.96 5.26
N VAL A 349 1.03 18.67 4.96
CA VAL A 349 1.48 18.06 3.70
C VAL A 349 0.29 17.85 2.80
N ALA A 350 0.36 18.39 1.57
CA ALA A 350 -0.57 18.11 0.48
C ALA A 350 0.06 17.11 -0.51
N THR A 351 -0.68 16.06 -0.85
CA THR A 351 -0.27 14.99 -1.75
C THR A 351 -0.74 15.30 -3.16
N ILE A 352 0.18 15.37 -4.12
CA ILE A 352 -0.10 15.74 -5.52
C ILE A 352 0.18 14.50 -6.37
N GLY A 353 -0.88 13.70 -6.53
CA GLY A 353 -0.80 12.32 -6.99
C GLY A 353 -0.58 11.39 -5.81
N THR A 354 -1.65 10.91 -5.15
CA THR A 354 -1.55 9.87 -4.12
C THR A 354 -0.89 8.61 -4.70
N SER A 355 -0.14 7.88 -3.88
CA SER A 355 0.61 6.70 -4.34
C SER A 355 -0.29 5.59 -4.90
N GLU A 356 -1.58 5.60 -4.57
CA GLU A 356 -2.53 4.53 -4.81
C GLU A 356 -3.62 4.87 -5.86
N GLU A 357 -4.16 6.09 -5.89
CA GLU A 357 -5.22 6.56 -6.82
C GLU A 357 -4.74 7.63 -7.82
N GLY A 358 -3.56 8.22 -7.58
CA GLY A 358 -3.13 9.43 -8.27
C GLY A 358 -4.00 10.65 -7.94
N ALA A 359 -4.72 10.64 -6.80
CA ALA A 359 -5.58 11.73 -6.37
C ALA A 359 -4.77 12.99 -6.00
N VAL A 360 -5.38 14.18 -6.14
CA VAL A 360 -4.68 15.46 -5.90
C VAL A 360 -5.34 16.23 -4.77
N ASP A 361 -4.60 16.46 -3.69
CA ASP A 361 -5.08 17.20 -2.52
C ASP A 361 -5.44 18.67 -2.87
N PRO A 362 -6.44 19.25 -2.18
CA PRO A 362 -6.87 20.63 -2.36
C PRO A 362 -5.87 21.65 -1.77
N LEU A 363 -4.68 21.72 -2.38
CA LEU A 363 -3.57 22.59 -1.98
C LEU A 363 -3.96 24.07 -1.95
N LYS A 364 -4.77 24.54 -2.92
CA LYS A 364 -5.29 25.91 -2.94
C LYS A 364 -6.01 26.27 -1.64
N ASP A 365 -6.91 25.38 -1.20
CA ASP A 365 -7.74 25.54 -0.02
C ASP A 365 -6.91 25.42 1.28
N ILE A 366 -5.90 24.55 1.31
CA ILE A 366 -4.89 24.49 2.38
C ILE A 366 -4.13 25.83 2.49
N LEU A 367 -3.79 26.46 1.36
CA LEU A 367 -3.14 27.78 1.30
C LEU A 367 -4.08 28.94 1.68
N GLU A 368 -5.39 28.76 1.54
CA GLU A 368 -6.41 29.72 2.01
C GLU A 368 -6.67 29.57 3.51
N LEU A 369 -6.77 28.34 4.02
CA LEU A 369 -6.78 28.03 5.45
C LEU A 369 -5.56 28.63 6.17
N ARG A 370 -4.34 28.49 5.62
CA ARG A 370 -3.15 29.14 6.19
C ARG A 370 -3.34 30.66 6.33
N ARG A 371 -3.77 31.33 5.26
CA ARG A 371 -4.01 32.80 5.25
C ARG A 371 -5.14 33.23 6.19
N GLU A 372 -6.04 32.33 6.57
CA GLU A 372 -7.05 32.58 7.59
C GLU A 372 -6.51 32.37 9.01
N PHE A 373 -5.94 31.20 9.30
CA PHE A 373 -5.46 30.85 10.63
C PHE A 373 -4.25 31.68 11.07
N GLU A 374 -3.41 32.16 10.15
CA GLU A 374 -2.32 33.08 10.48
C GLU A 374 -2.85 34.38 11.08
N ARG A 375 -3.89 34.99 10.49
CA ARG A 375 -4.55 36.19 11.05
C ARG A 375 -5.15 35.97 12.44
N ARG A 376 -5.34 34.70 12.82
CA ARG A 376 -5.90 34.24 14.10
C ARG A 376 -4.81 33.72 15.07
N GLY A 377 -3.53 33.75 14.67
CA GLY A 377 -2.39 33.40 15.52
C GLY A 377 -1.93 31.94 15.46
N LEU A 378 -2.30 31.17 14.43
CA LEU A 378 -1.80 29.82 14.15
C LEU A 378 -1.10 29.80 12.78
N SER A 379 0.19 29.43 12.73
CA SER A 379 0.95 29.35 11.47
C SER A 379 1.70 28.03 11.35
N PHE A 380 1.84 27.54 10.13
CA PHE A 380 2.43 26.25 9.77
C PHE A 380 3.08 26.32 8.39
N VAL A 381 4.05 25.44 8.17
CA VAL A 381 4.62 25.18 6.84
C VAL A 381 3.55 24.52 5.96
N VAL A 382 3.52 24.83 4.67
CA VAL A 382 2.80 24.03 3.68
C VAL A 382 3.83 23.35 2.79
N HIS A 383 3.86 22.02 2.82
CA HIS A 383 4.69 21.19 1.96
C HIS A 383 3.81 20.48 0.92
N ALA A 384 4.30 20.32 -0.31
CA ALA A 384 3.64 19.49 -1.33
C ALA A 384 4.51 18.31 -1.71
N GLU A 385 3.97 17.09 -1.69
CA GLU A 385 4.64 15.87 -2.13
C GLU A 385 4.10 15.51 -3.52
N VAL A 386 4.93 15.66 -4.56
CA VAL A 386 4.55 15.42 -5.97
C VAL A 386 5.09 14.07 -6.43
N HIS A 387 4.21 13.10 -6.65
CA HIS A 387 4.60 11.78 -7.20
C HIS A 387 4.42 11.69 -8.71
N ALA A 388 3.48 12.46 -9.27
CA ALA A 388 3.25 12.57 -10.70
C ALA A 388 3.32 14.05 -11.11
N LEU A 389 4.24 14.35 -12.02
CA LEU A 389 4.51 15.69 -12.52
C LEU A 389 3.63 16.04 -13.72
N VAL A 390 3.47 17.34 -13.98
CA VAL A 390 2.98 17.90 -15.24
C VAL A 390 3.80 19.16 -15.53
N GLU A 391 4.39 19.28 -16.71
CA GLU A 391 4.92 20.57 -17.19
C GLU A 391 3.81 21.32 -17.93
N SER A 392 3.53 22.56 -17.52
CA SER A 392 2.49 23.41 -18.13
C SER A 392 2.96 24.20 -19.35
N THR A 393 4.27 24.19 -19.65
CA THR A 393 4.89 24.83 -20.81
C THR A 393 5.16 23.81 -21.91
N PRO A 394 4.53 23.90 -23.10
CA PRO A 394 4.87 23.04 -24.22
C PRO A 394 6.26 23.39 -24.77
N PHE A 395 6.96 22.39 -25.31
CA PHE A 395 8.19 22.59 -26.09
C PHE A 395 7.96 23.60 -27.22
N SER A 396 8.99 24.41 -27.51
CA SER A 396 8.89 25.59 -28.38
C SER A 396 8.31 25.29 -29.77
N GLY A 397 7.04 25.63 -29.97
CA GLY A 397 6.32 25.49 -31.24
C GLY A 397 5.57 24.16 -31.46
N ALA A 398 5.69 23.19 -30.55
CA ALA A 398 4.93 21.94 -30.62
C ALA A 398 3.56 22.08 -29.94
N PHE A 399 2.48 21.78 -30.66
CA PHE A 399 1.11 21.85 -30.11
C PHE A 399 0.81 20.58 -29.30
N LEU A 400 1.42 20.47 -28.13
CA LEU A 400 0.92 19.60 -27.07
C LEU A 400 -0.27 20.29 -26.41
N PRO A 401 -1.52 19.79 -26.55
CA PRO A 401 -2.62 20.35 -25.80
C PRO A 401 -2.66 19.71 -24.40
N THR A 402 -3.03 20.48 -23.39
CA THR A 402 -3.38 19.99 -22.05
C THR A 402 -4.77 19.33 -22.05
N VAL A 403 -5.03 18.44 -23.02
CA VAL A 403 -6.37 18.02 -23.44
C VAL A 403 -7.12 17.09 -22.49
N THR A 404 -6.45 16.40 -21.56
CA THR A 404 -7.10 15.36 -20.72
C THR A 404 -6.89 15.55 -19.22
N ILE A 405 -6.10 16.54 -18.80
CA ILE A 405 -5.94 16.87 -17.38
C ILE A 405 -7.23 17.55 -16.89
N LYS A 406 -7.78 17.05 -15.78
CA LYS A 406 -8.99 17.58 -15.17
C LYS A 406 -8.81 19.05 -14.77
N PRO A 407 -9.81 19.93 -14.97
CA PRO A 407 -9.73 21.32 -14.54
C PRO A 407 -9.40 21.48 -13.05
N TYR A 408 -9.89 20.60 -12.18
CA TYR A 408 -9.52 20.56 -10.77
C TYR A 408 -8.01 20.36 -10.57
N THR A 409 -7.44 19.31 -11.18
CA THR A 409 -6.00 18.99 -11.10
C THR A 409 -5.14 20.18 -11.53
N THR A 410 -5.48 20.84 -12.64
CA THR A 410 -4.74 22.02 -13.14
C THR A 410 -4.66 23.14 -12.09
N HIS A 411 -5.77 23.50 -11.44
CA HIS A 411 -5.78 24.55 -10.42
C HIS A 411 -4.94 24.20 -9.18
N GLN A 412 -4.84 22.92 -8.80
CA GLN A 412 -4.01 22.50 -7.68
C GLN A 412 -2.51 22.47 -8.05
N LEU A 413 -2.18 22.06 -9.29
CA LEU A 413 -0.82 22.15 -9.84
C LEU A 413 -0.33 23.61 -9.93
N GLU A 414 -1.16 24.53 -10.43
CA GLU A 414 -0.87 25.97 -10.44
C GLU A 414 -0.65 26.53 -9.01
N SER A 415 -1.29 25.91 -8.00
CA SER A 415 -1.16 26.27 -6.59
C SER A 415 0.14 25.78 -5.93
N LEU A 416 0.95 24.94 -6.59
CA LEU A 416 2.28 24.50 -6.09
C LEU A 416 3.18 25.70 -5.74
N CYS A 417 3.13 26.77 -6.52
CA CYS A 417 3.88 28.00 -6.27
C CYS A 417 3.54 28.66 -4.91
N GLY A 418 2.45 28.26 -4.27
CA GLY A 418 2.00 28.69 -2.95
C GLY A 418 2.71 28.00 -1.78
N ALA A 419 3.10 26.73 -1.92
CA ALA A 419 3.78 25.92 -0.89
C ALA A 419 5.16 26.51 -0.52
N ASP A 420 5.70 26.15 0.65
CA ASP A 420 7.01 26.62 1.11
C ASP A 420 8.15 25.68 0.67
N SER A 421 7.82 24.40 0.52
CA SER A 421 8.69 23.36 -0.03
C SER A 421 7.91 22.33 -0.84
N VAL A 422 8.57 21.70 -1.81
CA VAL A 422 7.99 20.67 -2.67
C VAL A 422 8.98 19.52 -2.85
N THR A 423 8.57 18.31 -2.48
CA THR A 423 9.26 17.05 -2.85
C THR A 423 8.81 16.65 -4.24
N ILE A 424 9.75 16.21 -5.09
CA ILE A 424 9.49 15.77 -6.46
C ILE A 424 10.51 14.71 -6.88
N ASP A 425 10.07 13.65 -7.55
CA ASP A 425 10.93 12.52 -7.96
C ASP A 425 11.17 12.50 -9.49
N PRO A 426 12.31 12.99 -9.99
CA PRO A 426 12.76 12.76 -11.36
C PRO A 426 12.77 11.27 -11.78
N GLN A 427 13.06 10.35 -10.85
CA GLN A 427 13.03 8.90 -11.08
C GLN A 427 11.63 8.28 -11.24
N LYS A 428 10.55 9.05 -10.99
CA LYS A 428 9.16 8.67 -11.31
C LYS A 428 8.79 9.27 -12.67
N SER A 429 7.86 10.22 -12.68
CA SER A 429 7.36 10.91 -13.87
C SER A 429 8.39 11.76 -14.64
N GLY A 430 9.61 11.94 -14.12
CA GLY A 430 10.69 12.64 -14.84
C GLY A 430 11.52 11.74 -15.76
N TYR A 431 11.25 10.43 -15.81
CA TYR A 431 11.95 9.45 -16.66
C TYR A 431 13.49 9.43 -16.48
N CYS A 432 13.99 9.82 -15.31
CA CYS A 432 15.38 9.69 -14.94
C CYS A 432 15.65 8.29 -14.31
N PRO A 433 16.89 7.77 -14.36
CA PRO A 433 17.21 6.53 -13.65
C PRO A 433 17.17 6.73 -12.13
N ASN A 434 16.82 5.66 -11.40
CA ASN A 434 17.06 5.59 -9.95
C ASN A 434 18.58 5.50 -9.69
N PRO A 435 19.13 6.16 -8.65
CA PRO A 435 18.49 7.12 -7.75
C PRO A 435 18.44 8.55 -8.31
N SER A 436 17.26 9.16 -8.30
CA SER A 436 17.07 10.61 -8.49
C SER A 436 15.72 11.10 -7.91
N GLY A 437 15.74 11.48 -6.63
CA GLY A 437 14.74 12.35 -6.00
C GLY A 437 15.16 13.82 -6.05
N ALA A 438 14.31 14.73 -5.57
CA ALA A 438 14.65 16.15 -5.41
C ALA A 438 13.77 16.87 -4.37
N LEU A 439 14.32 17.94 -3.79
CA LEU A 439 13.63 18.85 -2.89
C LEU A 439 13.82 20.30 -3.34
N CYS A 440 12.71 21.03 -3.46
CA CYS A 440 12.68 22.45 -3.83
C CYS A 440 12.14 23.31 -2.68
N TYR A 441 12.87 24.38 -2.34
CA TYR A 441 12.45 25.40 -1.37
C TYR A 441 12.04 26.69 -2.09
N LYS A 442 10.88 27.23 -1.72
CA LYS A 442 10.39 28.54 -2.19
C LYS A 442 11.30 29.68 -1.73
N ASP A 443 11.78 29.58 -0.50
CA ASP A 443 12.77 30.47 0.08
C ASP A 443 14.05 29.68 0.38
N ARG A 444 15.09 29.93 -0.41
CA ARG A 444 16.39 29.27 -0.32
C ARG A 444 17.01 29.32 1.08
N ARG A 445 16.63 30.30 1.91
CA ARG A 445 17.14 30.43 3.28
C ARG A 445 16.77 29.24 4.15
N MET A 446 15.71 28.50 3.80
CA MET A 446 15.27 27.32 4.54
C MET A 446 16.32 26.19 4.55
N ARG A 447 17.19 26.11 3.53
CA ARG A 447 18.29 25.14 3.48
C ARG A 447 19.32 25.31 4.61
N HIS A 448 19.48 26.53 5.13
CA HIS A 448 20.39 26.82 6.26
C HIS A 448 19.89 26.25 7.60
N LEU A 449 18.67 25.72 7.66
CA LEU A 449 18.16 25.04 8.84
C LEU A 449 18.64 23.58 8.94
N LEU A 450 19.27 23.03 7.90
CA LEU A 450 19.82 21.67 7.85
C LEU A 450 21.35 21.61 8.00
N THR A 451 22.03 22.77 7.98
CA THR A 451 23.49 22.80 7.82
C THR A 451 24.27 22.35 9.06
N TRP A 452 25.22 21.44 8.85
CA TRP A 452 26.38 21.24 9.72
C TRP A 452 27.68 21.71 9.04
N GLY A 453 28.73 21.93 9.82
CA GLY A 453 30.06 22.25 9.30
C GLY A 453 31.00 21.03 9.32
N ALA A 454 31.62 20.71 8.18
CA ALA A 454 32.65 19.67 8.07
C ALA A 454 33.94 20.26 7.45
N PRO A 455 35.10 20.23 8.13
CA PRO A 455 36.30 20.97 7.69
C PRO A 455 36.78 20.64 6.27
N TYR A 456 36.69 19.37 5.84
CA TYR A 456 37.15 18.92 4.52
C TYR A 456 36.23 19.33 3.36
N VAL A 457 35.01 19.78 3.64
CA VAL A 457 34.06 20.30 2.63
C VAL A 457 34.29 21.81 2.40
N GLN A 458 35.00 22.49 3.31
CA GLN A 458 35.16 23.94 3.36
C GLN A 458 36.45 24.43 2.69
N HIS A 459 36.69 24.06 1.44
CA HIS A 459 37.92 24.41 0.71
C HIS A 459 37.64 25.20 -0.59
N GLY A 460 37.54 26.52 -0.48
CA GLY A 460 37.54 27.42 -1.64
C GLY A 460 36.81 28.74 -1.40
N LYS A 461 37.39 29.87 -1.85
CA LYS A 461 36.77 31.21 -1.72
C LYS A 461 35.75 31.55 -2.82
N ARG A 462 35.32 30.58 -3.64
CA ARG A 462 34.58 30.84 -4.90
C ARG A 462 33.51 29.81 -5.34
N GLY A 463 33.39 28.65 -4.70
CA GLY A 463 32.39 27.63 -5.07
C GLY A 463 31.54 27.23 -3.87
N GLU A 464 30.23 27.07 -4.06
CA GLU A 464 29.31 26.57 -3.03
C GLU A 464 29.15 25.05 -3.15
N SER A 465 29.40 24.31 -2.07
CA SER A 465 29.26 22.85 -2.01
C SER A 465 27.86 22.47 -1.53
N ILE A 466 27.10 21.73 -2.35
CA ILE A 466 25.71 21.36 -2.07
C ILE A 466 25.59 20.49 -0.81
N GLY A 467 26.57 19.60 -0.55
CA GLY A 467 26.57 18.67 0.58
C GLY A 467 26.60 19.29 1.98
N ARG A 468 26.64 20.63 2.14
CA ARG A 468 26.37 21.29 3.44
C ARG A 468 24.87 21.44 3.71
N HIS A 469 24.01 21.35 2.69
CA HIS A 469 22.60 21.76 2.74
C HIS A 469 21.60 20.60 2.65
N ALA A 470 22.10 19.36 2.64
CA ALA A 470 21.32 18.12 2.55
C ALA A 470 21.53 17.24 3.80
N VAL A 471 20.69 16.22 3.98
CA VAL A 471 20.92 15.08 4.89
C VAL A 471 21.97 14.11 4.34
N GLU A 472 22.14 14.09 3.02
CA GLU A 472 23.09 13.22 2.31
C GLU A 472 24.51 13.80 2.25
N GLY A 473 25.50 12.91 2.37
CA GLY A 473 26.92 13.22 2.18
C GLY A 473 27.36 13.04 0.72
N SER A 474 28.21 12.04 0.47
CA SER A 474 28.63 11.67 -0.89
C SER A 474 27.44 11.31 -1.77
N LYS A 475 27.35 11.94 -2.95
CA LYS A 475 26.21 11.80 -3.87
C LYS A 475 26.69 11.88 -5.34
N PRO A 476 26.14 11.05 -6.25
CA PRO A 476 26.67 10.91 -7.60
C PRO A 476 26.32 12.13 -8.47
N GLY A 477 27.34 12.83 -8.98
CA GLY A 477 27.15 13.87 -9.99
C GLY A 477 26.59 13.34 -11.32
N ALA A 478 26.61 12.02 -11.52
CA ALA A 478 25.91 11.36 -12.62
C ALA A 478 24.38 11.52 -12.57
N ALA A 479 23.77 11.61 -11.37
CA ALA A 479 22.33 11.90 -11.26
C ALA A 479 21.99 13.30 -11.77
N ALA A 480 22.85 14.29 -11.52
CA ALA A 480 22.70 15.66 -12.04
C ALA A 480 22.95 15.76 -13.56
N ALA A 481 23.81 14.91 -14.11
CA ALA A 481 24.03 14.82 -15.56
C ALA A 481 22.95 14.00 -16.30
N ALA A 482 22.24 13.12 -15.59
CA ALA A 482 21.14 12.31 -16.10
C ALA A 482 19.79 13.04 -16.12
N PHE A 483 19.74 14.31 -15.74
CA PHE A 483 18.51 15.09 -15.72
C PHE A 483 18.19 15.62 -17.13
N GLY A 484 17.09 15.15 -17.71
CA GLY A 484 16.60 15.59 -19.02
C GLY A 484 15.07 15.59 -19.08
N HIS A 485 14.46 16.77 -19.17
CA HIS A 485 13.01 16.94 -19.14
C HIS A 485 12.31 16.45 -20.43
N GLY A 486 11.81 15.23 -20.42
CA GLY A 486 10.88 14.73 -21.43
C GLY A 486 9.44 15.21 -21.17
N ALA A 487 8.98 16.23 -21.91
CA ALA A 487 7.61 16.75 -21.79
C ALA A 487 6.56 15.81 -22.42
N LEU A 488 6.22 14.74 -21.68
CA LEU A 488 5.43 13.61 -22.18
C LEU A 488 4.14 13.35 -21.40
N LEU A 489 3.99 14.00 -20.25
CA LEU A 489 2.99 13.62 -19.23
C LEU A 489 1.54 13.94 -19.64
N SER A 490 1.37 14.82 -20.62
CA SER A 490 0.11 15.05 -21.35
C SER A 490 -0.31 13.86 -22.23
N GLU A 491 0.63 13.25 -22.98
CA GLU A 491 0.36 12.02 -23.75
C GLU A 491 0.03 10.85 -22.80
N VAL A 492 0.71 10.79 -21.67
CA VAL A 492 0.47 9.77 -20.62
C VAL A 492 -0.88 9.98 -19.92
N SER A 493 -1.29 11.23 -19.66
CA SER A 493 -2.63 11.54 -19.13
C SER A 493 -3.73 11.18 -20.13
N PHE A 494 -3.51 11.45 -21.42
CA PHE A 494 -4.41 11.02 -22.50
C PHE A 494 -4.48 9.48 -22.60
N THR A 495 -3.35 8.80 -22.47
CA THR A 495 -3.25 7.33 -22.40
C THR A 495 -4.03 6.79 -21.19
N CYS A 496 -3.89 7.43 -20.02
CA CYS A 496 -4.58 7.03 -18.79
C CYS A 496 -6.10 7.11 -18.95
N ALA A 497 -6.62 8.21 -19.51
CA ALA A 497 -8.04 8.38 -19.81
C ALA A 497 -8.55 7.36 -20.86
N ARG A 498 -7.76 7.06 -21.91
CA ARG A 498 -8.10 6.01 -22.89
C ARG A 498 -8.17 4.62 -22.28
N ILE A 499 -7.28 4.28 -21.35
CA ILE A 499 -7.32 2.98 -20.67
C ILE A 499 -8.47 2.95 -19.63
N ALA A 500 -8.76 4.06 -18.95
CA ALA A 500 -9.92 4.21 -18.08
C ALA A 500 -11.26 4.05 -18.84
N ALA A 501 -11.33 4.53 -20.08
CA ALA A 501 -12.49 4.31 -20.97
C ALA A 501 -12.80 2.82 -21.17
N HIS A 502 -11.77 1.97 -21.26
CA HIS A 502 -11.95 0.52 -21.31
C HIS A 502 -12.43 -0.05 -19.96
N TRP A 503 -11.82 0.34 -18.83
CA TRP A 503 -12.25 -0.14 -17.50
C TRP A 503 -13.72 0.20 -17.22
N ALA A 504 -14.15 1.44 -17.50
CA ALA A 504 -15.51 1.92 -17.23
C ALA A 504 -16.61 1.27 -18.11
N THR A 505 -16.23 0.66 -19.24
CA THR A 505 -17.18 0.10 -20.24
C THR A 505 -17.06 -1.41 -20.44
N MET A 506 -16.13 -2.08 -19.74
CA MET A 506 -15.87 -3.52 -19.86
C MET A 506 -17.02 -4.41 -19.35
N SER A 507 -17.92 -3.86 -18.55
CA SER A 507 -19.08 -4.52 -17.97
C SER A 507 -20.35 -3.66 -18.03
N ASP A 508 -21.48 -4.33 -18.17
CA ASP A 508 -22.82 -3.77 -18.16
C ASP A 508 -23.79 -4.76 -17.48
N SER A 509 -25.09 -4.49 -17.52
CA SER A 509 -26.10 -5.32 -16.87
C SER A 509 -26.10 -6.78 -17.36
N THR A 510 -25.58 -7.07 -18.56
CA THR A 510 -25.58 -8.41 -19.16
C THR A 510 -24.37 -9.26 -18.78
N THR A 511 -23.24 -8.66 -18.39
CA THR A 511 -22.02 -9.43 -18.10
C THR A 511 -22.14 -10.25 -16.79
N PRO A 512 -21.50 -11.43 -16.69
CA PRO A 512 -21.44 -12.22 -15.45
C PRO A 512 -20.45 -11.65 -14.41
N TYR A 513 -19.89 -10.47 -14.69
CA TYR A 513 -18.95 -9.75 -13.87
C TYR A 513 -19.20 -8.24 -13.97
N THR A 514 -18.68 -7.48 -13.01
CA THR A 514 -18.55 -6.02 -13.09
C THR A 514 -17.07 -5.62 -12.99
N VAL A 515 -16.75 -4.47 -13.57
CA VAL A 515 -15.49 -3.75 -13.39
C VAL A 515 -15.89 -2.33 -13.00
N THR A 516 -15.66 -1.96 -11.74
CA THR A 516 -16.02 -0.64 -11.20
C THR A 516 -14.74 0.19 -11.03
N PRO A 517 -14.54 1.25 -11.85
CA PRO A 517 -13.46 2.21 -11.63
C PRO A 517 -13.67 2.98 -10.32
N PHE A 518 -12.58 3.30 -9.63
CA PHE A 518 -12.65 4.14 -8.44
C PHE A 518 -13.21 5.53 -8.78
N ASN A 519 -12.63 6.18 -9.79
CA ASN A 519 -13.13 7.47 -10.26
C ASN A 519 -14.46 7.26 -11.02
N PRO A 520 -15.59 7.84 -10.55
CA PRO A 520 -16.89 7.61 -11.16
C PRO A 520 -17.05 8.27 -12.53
N LEU A 521 -17.92 7.69 -13.35
CA LEU A 521 -18.50 8.34 -14.54
C LEU A 521 -19.37 9.54 -14.12
N ARG A 522 -19.58 10.52 -15.01
CA ARG A 522 -20.10 11.84 -14.63
C ARG A 522 -21.55 11.81 -14.14
N PHE A 523 -22.34 10.82 -14.55
CA PHE A 523 -23.73 10.67 -14.12
C PHE A 523 -23.94 9.63 -13.00
N GLU A 524 -22.89 9.00 -12.48
CA GLU A 524 -23.02 8.06 -11.36
C GLU A 524 -23.55 8.77 -10.09
N PRO A 525 -24.57 8.19 -9.41
CA PRO A 525 -25.25 8.86 -8.32
C PRO A 525 -24.33 9.07 -7.11
N HIS A 526 -24.27 10.30 -6.61
CA HIS A 526 -23.53 10.65 -5.40
C HIS A 526 -24.29 10.17 -4.15
N LEU A 527 -24.09 8.90 -3.78
CA LEU A 527 -24.65 8.32 -2.57
C LEU A 527 -24.11 9.06 -1.32
N GLY A 528 -25.01 9.78 -0.63
CA GLY A 528 -24.76 10.34 0.71
C GLY A 528 -24.20 11.77 0.79
N VAL A 529 -24.38 12.65 -0.20
CA VAL A 529 -24.19 14.11 -0.03
C VAL A 529 -25.26 14.92 -0.79
N GLU A 530 -25.89 15.89 -0.13
CA GLU A 530 -26.93 16.77 -0.71
C GLU A 530 -26.39 17.87 -1.64
N HIS A 531 -25.29 17.63 -2.37
CA HIS A 531 -24.64 18.67 -3.18
C HIS A 531 -24.24 18.18 -4.57
N VAL A 532 -25.17 18.33 -5.52
CA VAL A 532 -24.91 18.22 -6.96
C VAL A 532 -24.65 19.64 -7.50
N PRO A 533 -23.47 19.95 -8.05
CA PRO A 533 -23.18 21.27 -8.61
C PRO A 533 -24.14 21.62 -9.75
N GLY A 534 -25.00 22.62 -9.53
CA GLY A 534 -25.95 23.11 -10.54
C GLY A 534 -27.44 22.92 -10.19
N VAL A 535 -27.77 22.18 -9.14
CA VAL A 535 -29.15 22.14 -8.58
C VAL A 535 -29.24 23.14 -7.43
N ALA A 536 -30.24 24.01 -7.45
CA ALA A 536 -30.40 25.06 -6.44
C ALA A 536 -30.81 24.50 -5.07
N GLU A 537 -30.31 25.10 -3.98
CA GLU A 537 -30.60 24.70 -2.61
C GLU A 537 -32.07 24.96 -2.21
N SER A 538 -32.90 23.93 -2.24
CA SER A 538 -33.99 23.71 -1.27
C SER A 538 -34.82 22.48 -1.66
N HIS A 539 -34.96 21.48 -0.77
CA HIS A 539 -36.18 20.66 -0.66
C HIS A 539 -36.14 19.75 0.59
N PRO A 540 -36.96 20.00 1.62
CA PRO A 540 -37.20 19.01 2.68
C PRO A 540 -37.97 17.79 2.15
N SER A 541 -37.79 16.65 2.79
CA SER A 541 -38.61 15.42 2.65
C SER A 541 -38.90 14.97 1.22
N GLN A 542 -37.94 14.30 0.59
CA GLN A 542 -38.20 13.42 -0.57
C GLN A 542 -38.71 12.06 -0.07
N THR A 543 -39.62 11.42 -0.79
CA THR A 543 -40.10 10.07 -0.49
C THR A 543 -39.14 9.01 -1.03
N ALA A 544 -39.16 7.80 -0.45
CA ALA A 544 -38.34 6.68 -0.95
C ALA A 544 -38.57 6.38 -2.44
N ALA A 545 -39.79 6.57 -2.95
CA ALA A 545 -40.11 6.45 -4.37
C ALA A 545 -39.41 7.52 -5.23
N GLN A 546 -39.37 8.78 -4.79
CA GLN A 546 -38.67 9.86 -5.50
C GLN A 546 -37.15 9.69 -5.50
N VAL A 547 -36.59 9.12 -4.41
CA VAL A 547 -35.17 8.75 -4.35
C VAL A 547 -34.88 7.60 -5.32
N ARG A 548 -35.73 6.56 -5.34
CA ARG A 548 -35.61 5.43 -6.27
C ARG A 548 -35.71 5.88 -7.74
N GLU A 549 -36.71 6.66 -8.10
CA GLU A 549 -36.89 7.21 -9.46
C GLU A 549 -35.66 8.00 -9.92
N ARG A 550 -35.09 8.84 -9.04
CA ARG A 550 -33.86 9.58 -9.32
C ARG A 550 -32.63 8.67 -9.52
N LEU A 551 -32.49 7.63 -8.69
CA LEU A 551 -31.40 6.66 -8.83
C LEU A 551 -31.53 5.86 -10.13
N GLU A 552 -32.74 5.41 -10.48
CA GLU A 552 -33.02 4.76 -11.76
C GLU A 552 -32.73 5.68 -12.96
N GLN A 553 -33.02 6.99 -12.85
CA GLN A 553 -32.66 7.98 -13.86
C GLN A 553 -31.13 8.17 -13.97
N SER A 554 -30.40 8.29 -12.86
CA SER A 554 -28.94 8.37 -12.86
C SER A 554 -28.30 7.14 -13.50
N TRP A 555 -28.75 5.93 -13.17
CA TRP A 555 -28.19 4.71 -13.77
C TRP A 555 -28.46 4.59 -15.27
N ARG A 556 -29.62 5.06 -15.76
CA ARG A 556 -29.87 5.18 -17.22
C ARG A 556 -28.88 6.13 -17.90
N LEU A 557 -28.61 7.29 -17.29
CA LEU A 557 -27.61 8.24 -17.81
C LEU A 557 -26.18 7.67 -17.78
N VAL A 558 -25.84 6.81 -16.82
CA VAL A 558 -24.56 6.08 -16.78
C VAL A 558 -24.45 5.06 -17.92
N ASP A 559 -25.53 4.36 -18.27
CA ASP A 559 -25.50 3.43 -19.41
C ASP A 559 -25.52 4.17 -20.76
N GLU A 560 -26.17 5.33 -20.86
CA GLU A 560 -26.04 6.26 -22.01
C GLU A 560 -24.60 6.79 -22.15
N GLU A 561 -23.94 7.13 -21.04
CA GLU A 561 -22.54 7.57 -20.99
C GLU A 561 -21.58 6.44 -21.39
N LYS A 562 -21.77 5.22 -20.89
CA LYS A 562 -21.04 4.03 -21.36
C LYS A 562 -21.26 3.77 -22.85
N ALA A 563 -22.48 3.95 -23.36
CA ALA A 563 -22.78 3.83 -24.79
C ALA A 563 -22.06 4.91 -25.62
N PHE A 564 -22.05 6.15 -25.14
CA PHE A 564 -21.28 7.25 -25.75
C PHE A 564 -19.79 6.93 -25.81
N ILE A 565 -19.18 6.47 -24.70
CA ILE A 565 -17.76 6.08 -24.65
C ILE A 565 -17.48 4.92 -25.63
N LYS A 566 -18.32 3.86 -25.62
CA LYS A 566 -18.23 2.71 -26.53
C LYS A 566 -18.32 3.13 -28.02
N ALA A 567 -19.14 4.13 -28.36
CA ALA A 567 -19.40 4.55 -29.74
C ALA A 567 -18.55 5.74 -30.25
N ARG A 568 -18.08 6.63 -29.37
CA ARG A 568 -17.40 7.89 -29.72
C ARG A 568 -15.95 7.98 -29.26
N ILE A 569 -15.46 7.08 -28.40
CA ILE A 569 -14.07 7.08 -27.89
C ILE A 569 -13.32 5.80 -28.23
N LEU A 570 -13.90 4.63 -27.95
CA LEU A 570 -13.20 3.35 -28.18
C LEU A 570 -12.97 3.10 -29.68
N GLY A 571 -11.87 2.40 -30.00
CA GLY A 571 -11.50 2.04 -31.38
C GLY A 571 -10.98 3.18 -32.27
N ARG A 572 -11.29 4.45 -31.98
CA ARG A 572 -10.84 5.61 -32.78
C ARG A 572 -9.35 5.91 -32.61
N SER A 573 -8.72 6.49 -33.62
CA SER A 573 -7.33 6.97 -33.54
C SER A 573 -7.17 8.10 -32.50
N ASN A 574 -5.93 8.51 -32.20
CA ASN A 574 -5.71 9.61 -31.26
C ASN A 574 -6.03 10.95 -31.92
N GLU A 575 -5.72 11.01 -33.21
CA GLU A 575 -5.92 12.11 -34.13
C GLU A 575 -7.42 12.40 -34.30
N ASP A 576 -8.25 11.37 -34.50
CA ASP A 576 -9.71 11.50 -34.61
C ASP A 576 -10.36 12.07 -33.34
N LEU A 577 -9.79 11.81 -32.17
CA LEU A 577 -10.33 12.28 -30.89
C LEU A 577 -9.91 13.71 -30.60
N VAL A 578 -8.63 14.03 -30.76
CA VAL A 578 -8.08 15.38 -30.51
C VAL A 578 -8.57 16.41 -31.54
N LEU A 579 -8.95 15.96 -32.74
CA LEU A 579 -9.51 16.79 -33.82
C LEU A 579 -11.04 16.70 -33.94
N ASP A 580 -11.75 16.02 -33.02
CA ASP A 580 -13.22 15.97 -33.05
C ASP A 580 -13.80 17.38 -32.81
N SER A 581 -14.76 17.78 -33.65
CA SER A 581 -15.45 19.07 -33.54
C SER A 581 -16.53 19.09 -32.45
N ASP A 582 -16.91 17.92 -31.94
CA ASP A 582 -17.83 17.75 -30.82
C ASP A 582 -17.11 17.91 -29.46
N PRO A 583 -17.34 19.02 -28.72
CA PRO A 583 -16.68 19.26 -27.45
C PRO A 583 -17.06 18.22 -26.37
N ALA A 584 -18.15 17.45 -26.55
CA ALA A 584 -18.53 16.40 -25.61
C ALA A 584 -17.50 15.26 -25.58
N VAL A 585 -16.86 14.92 -26.70
CA VAL A 585 -15.86 13.84 -26.79
C VAL A 585 -14.63 14.15 -25.92
N MET A 586 -14.14 15.39 -25.98
CA MET A 586 -12.99 15.82 -25.17
C MET A 586 -13.38 16.25 -23.75
N ALA A 587 -14.66 16.55 -23.48
CA ALA A 587 -15.16 16.72 -22.12
C ALA A 587 -15.30 15.36 -21.38
N GLU A 588 -15.75 14.32 -22.09
CA GLU A 588 -15.76 12.93 -21.63
C GLU A 588 -14.34 12.43 -21.32
N LEU A 589 -13.43 12.53 -22.29
CA LEU A 589 -12.05 12.06 -22.11
C LEU A 589 -11.26 12.83 -21.03
N LYS A 590 -11.71 14.02 -20.62
CA LYS A 590 -11.19 14.75 -19.44
C LYS A 590 -11.74 14.26 -18.11
N ALA A 591 -12.93 13.64 -18.09
CA ALA A 591 -13.56 13.17 -16.87
C ALA A 591 -13.07 11.78 -16.45
N LEU A 592 -12.80 10.92 -17.44
CA LEU A 592 -12.42 9.52 -17.26
C LEU A 592 -11.10 9.32 -16.51
N GLY A 593 -11.12 8.42 -15.52
CA GLY A 593 -9.92 7.90 -14.85
C GLY A 593 -9.38 8.78 -13.72
N SER A 594 -8.10 8.57 -13.40
CA SER A 594 -7.36 9.21 -12.31
C SER A 594 -7.32 10.75 -12.39
N ASP A 595 -6.98 11.42 -11.28
CA ASP A 595 -6.58 12.83 -11.33
C ASP A 595 -5.17 13.01 -11.93
N LEU A 596 -4.27 12.04 -11.69
CA LEU A 596 -2.91 11.94 -12.24
C LEU A 596 -2.50 10.48 -12.45
N ASN A 597 -2.81 9.93 -13.63
CA ASN A 597 -2.16 8.77 -14.25
C ASN A 597 -2.24 7.39 -13.55
N ILE A 598 -3.05 7.22 -12.49
CA ILE A 598 -3.18 5.95 -11.75
C ILE A 598 -4.65 5.52 -11.67
N ASN A 599 -5.06 4.62 -12.56
CA ASN A 599 -6.42 4.09 -12.53
C ASN A 599 -6.54 2.99 -11.47
N ALA A 600 -7.29 3.24 -10.40
CA ALA A 600 -7.71 2.23 -9.44
C ALA A 600 -9.09 1.68 -9.83
N PHE A 601 -9.32 0.37 -9.69
CA PHE A 601 -10.60 -0.28 -9.98
C PHE A 601 -10.75 -1.61 -9.23
N VAL A 602 -11.98 -2.13 -9.15
CA VAL A 602 -12.29 -3.42 -8.52
C VAL A 602 -13.19 -4.25 -9.44
N CYS A 603 -12.95 -5.56 -9.48
CA CYS A 603 -13.82 -6.53 -10.16
C CYS A 603 -14.76 -7.22 -9.17
N ASN A 604 -15.99 -7.46 -9.59
CA ASN A 604 -16.97 -8.27 -8.85
C ASN A 604 -17.67 -9.24 -9.83
N PHE A 605 -18.44 -10.20 -9.31
CA PHE A 605 -18.98 -11.32 -10.10
C PHE A 605 -20.42 -11.65 -9.72
N LYS A 606 -21.16 -12.25 -10.67
CA LYS A 606 -22.49 -12.79 -10.39
C LYS A 606 -22.41 -14.28 -10.05
N VAL A 607 -23.30 -14.74 -9.20
CA VAL A 607 -23.50 -16.15 -8.81
C VAL A 607 -24.89 -16.61 -9.22
N LYS A 608 -25.03 -17.92 -9.49
CA LYS A 608 -26.33 -18.53 -9.78
C LYS A 608 -26.97 -18.97 -8.46
N VAL A 609 -28.13 -18.42 -8.14
CA VAL A 609 -28.85 -18.62 -6.86
C VAL A 609 -30.24 -19.19 -7.17
N PRO A 610 -30.78 -20.16 -6.41
CA PRO A 610 -32.15 -20.63 -6.61
C PRO A 610 -33.17 -19.50 -6.48
N LYS A 611 -34.17 -19.46 -7.36
CA LYS A 611 -35.32 -18.54 -7.27
C LYS A 611 -36.11 -18.89 -6.01
N VAL A 612 -36.22 -17.97 -5.05
CA VAL A 612 -37.08 -18.16 -3.88
C VAL A 612 -38.54 -18.11 -4.34
N SER A 613 -39.31 -19.16 -4.03
CA SER A 613 -40.71 -19.32 -4.44
C SER A 613 -41.70 -18.47 -3.62
N GLY A 614 -41.43 -17.17 -3.52
CA GLY A 614 -42.29 -16.16 -2.90
C GLY A 614 -43.15 -15.42 -3.92
N GLU A 615 -44.45 -15.31 -3.62
CA GLU A 615 -45.43 -14.43 -4.30
C GLU A 615 -45.53 -14.57 -5.83
N LYS A 616 -46.20 -15.65 -6.28
CA LYS A 616 -46.90 -15.63 -7.58
C LYS A 616 -48.04 -14.60 -7.54
N GLU A 617 -47.78 -13.35 -7.91
CA GLU A 617 -48.86 -12.51 -8.47
C GLU A 617 -49.34 -13.15 -9.78
N GLY A 618 -50.66 -13.28 -9.94
CA GLY A 618 -51.23 -14.24 -10.88
C GLY A 618 -51.41 -13.71 -12.30
N GLU A 619 -50.61 -14.22 -13.24
CA GLU A 619 -50.91 -14.21 -14.68
C GLU A 619 -50.97 -15.65 -15.23
N GLU A 620 -51.55 -15.83 -16.43
CA GLU A 620 -52.12 -17.10 -16.89
C GLU A 620 -51.08 -18.12 -17.42
N GLU A 621 -51.44 -19.41 -17.34
CA GLU A 621 -50.58 -20.54 -17.74
C GLU A 621 -50.32 -20.59 -19.26
N GLY A 622 -49.19 -20.04 -19.68
CA GLY A 622 -48.56 -20.33 -20.98
C GLY A 622 -47.90 -21.73 -21.00
N PRO A 623 -47.62 -22.29 -22.19
CA PRO A 623 -47.02 -23.62 -22.30
C PRO A 623 -45.60 -23.66 -21.75
N GLU A 624 -45.29 -24.74 -21.02
CA GLU A 624 -44.03 -24.95 -20.30
C GLU A 624 -42.84 -25.14 -21.26
N GLU A 625 -41.98 -24.13 -21.40
CA GLU A 625 -40.54 -24.34 -21.60
C GLU A 625 -39.87 -24.37 -20.21
N GLU A 626 -38.88 -25.26 -20.02
CA GLU A 626 -38.18 -25.44 -18.74
C GLU A 626 -37.24 -24.26 -18.41
N GLU A 627 -37.79 -23.10 -18.06
CA GLU A 627 -37.00 -21.97 -17.56
C GLU A 627 -36.28 -22.35 -16.25
N GLU A 628 -34.96 -22.11 -16.19
CA GLU A 628 -34.14 -22.52 -15.06
C GLU A 628 -34.65 -21.94 -13.71
N ASP A 629 -34.70 -22.78 -12.67
CA ASP A 629 -35.07 -22.47 -11.27
C ASP A 629 -34.14 -21.47 -10.54
N TYR A 630 -33.39 -20.64 -11.27
CA TYR A 630 -32.29 -19.85 -10.73
C TYR A 630 -32.24 -18.43 -11.33
N GLU A 631 -31.66 -17.51 -10.56
CA GLU A 631 -31.34 -16.14 -10.98
C GLU A 631 -29.83 -15.83 -10.80
N TRP A 632 -29.37 -14.76 -11.47
CA TRP A 632 -27.97 -14.33 -11.45
C TRP A 632 -27.77 -13.09 -10.57
N VAL A 633 -27.58 -13.32 -9.27
CA VAL A 633 -27.40 -12.27 -8.25
C VAL A 633 -25.94 -11.80 -8.23
N LEU A 634 -25.69 -10.51 -8.00
CA LEU A 634 -24.35 -9.97 -7.83
C LEU A 634 -23.77 -10.38 -6.47
N ASN A 635 -22.52 -10.80 -6.42
CA ASN A 635 -21.84 -11.12 -5.16
C ASN A 635 -21.67 -9.87 -4.29
N GLU A 636 -22.22 -9.88 -3.09
CA GLU A 636 -22.03 -8.80 -2.11
C GLU A 636 -20.81 -9.03 -1.19
N ASP A 637 -20.30 -10.27 -1.10
CA ASP A 637 -19.25 -10.66 -0.14
C ASP A 637 -17.90 -10.04 -0.53
N VAL A 638 -17.39 -9.16 0.35
CA VAL A 638 -16.13 -8.43 0.16
C VAL A 638 -14.93 -9.36 0.16
N SER A 639 -14.93 -10.45 0.95
CA SER A 639 -13.84 -11.42 0.96
C SER A 639 -13.73 -12.17 -0.35
N GLU A 640 -14.85 -12.48 -1.00
CA GLU A 640 -14.88 -13.19 -2.28
C GLU A 640 -14.58 -12.27 -3.48
N SER A 641 -14.96 -10.99 -3.43
CA SER A 641 -14.45 -9.99 -4.38
C SER A 641 -12.95 -9.77 -4.19
N ASN A 642 -12.46 -9.66 -2.95
CA ASN A 642 -11.03 -9.58 -2.66
C ASN A 642 -10.27 -10.78 -3.23
N TYR A 643 -10.83 -11.99 -3.09
CA TYR A 643 -10.28 -13.21 -3.65
C TYR A 643 -10.21 -13.18 -5.18
N LEU A 644 -11.28 -12.76 -5.88
CA LEU A 644 -11.26 -12.59 -7.34
C LEU A 644 -10.16 -11.62 -7.80
N ASN A 645 -10.09 -10.44 -7.18
CA ASN A 645 -9.08 -9.43 -7.55
C ASN A 645 -7.66 -9.91 -7.22
N ARG A 646 -7.47 -10.70 -6.16
CA ARG A 646 -6.19 -11.36 -5.85
C ARG A 646 -5.80 -12.38 -6.91
N CYS A 647 -6.71 -13.25 -7.36
CA CYS A 647 -6.45 -14.20 -8.44
C CYS A 647 -6.04 -13.51 -9.74
N ILE A 648 -6.69 -12.39 -10.09
CA ILE A 648 -6.34 -11.57 -11.26
C ILE A 648 -4.95 -10.95 -11.09
N PHE A 649 -4.66 -10.35 -9.93
CA PHE A 649 -3.33 -9.80 -9.63
C PHE A 649 -2.23 -10.85 -9.72
N ASP A 650 -2.40 -12.04 -9.12
CA ASP A 650 -1.41 -13.12 -9.15
C ASP A 650 -1.16 -13.69 -10.57
N ARG A 651 -2.10 -13.48 -11.50
CA ARG A 651 -1.94 -13.79 -12.94
C ARG A 651 -1.32 -12.65 -13.75
N LEU A 652 -1.38 -11.42 -13.25
CA LEU A 652 -0.92 -10.18 -13.91
C LEU A 652 0.21 -9.47 -13.13
N SER A 653 1.03 -10.23 -12.40
CA SER A 653 2.16 -9.73 -11.63
C SER A 653 3.26 -10.80 -11.49
N ILE A 654 4.34 -10.44 -10.77
CA ILE A 654 5.35 -11.37 -10.30
C ILE A 654 5.60 -11.09 -8.82
N ALA A 655 5.56 -12.14 -8.00
CA ALA A 655 5.85 -12.11 -6.57
C ALA A 655 6.94 -13.12 -6.15
N ASP A 656 7.38 -13.98 -7.07
CA ASP A 656 8.30 -15.10 -6.82
C ASP A 656 9.41 -15.15 -7.88
N ILE A 657 10.66 -15.34 -7.42
CA ILE A 657 11.88 -15.46 -8.25
C ILE A 657 11.82 -16.64 -9.24
N GLY A 658 10.97 -17.64 -8.98
CA GLY A 658 10.67 -18.75 -9.88
C GLY A 658 9.80 -18.38 -11.08
N GLN A 659 9.14 -17.21 -11.09
CA GLN A 659 8.31 -16.76 -12.23
C GLN A 659 9.17 -16.14 -13.34
N THR A 660 8.87 -16.52 -14.59
CA THR A 660 9.52 -16.00 -15.80
C THR A 660 8.69 -14.84 -16.38
N PRO A 661 9.17 -13.58 -16.42
CA PRO A 661 8.37 -12.42 -16.83
C PRO A 661 7.74 -12.52 -18.21
N GLN A 662 8.39 -13.23 -19.13
CA GLN A 662 7.94 -13.49 -20.49
C GLN A 662 6.63 -14.31 -20.57
N LYS A 663 6.21 -14.97 -19.48
CA LYS A 663 4.95 -15.71 -19.38
C LYS A 663 3.79 -14.85 -18.86
N THR A 664 4.06 -13.68 -18.26
CA THR A 664 3.03 -12.79 -17.71
C THR A 664 2.46 -11.91 -18.84
N PRO A 665 1.15 -11.97 -19.15
CA PRO A 665 0.62 -11.40 -20.38
C PRO A 665 0.47 -9.88 -20.32
N MET A 666 0.25 -9.29 -19.15
CA MET A 666 0.39 -7.87 -18.86
C MET A 666 0.63 -7.69 -17.35
N PHE A 667 1.13 -6.52 -16.94
CA PHE A 667 1.45 -6.25 -15.54
C PHE A 667 0.53 -5.17 -14.95
N LEU A 668 -0.13 -5.49 -13.85
CA LEU A 668 -0.84 -4.57 -12.96
C LEU A 668 -0.21 -4.58 -11.56
N SER A 669 -0.51 -3.57 -10.76
CA SER A 669 -0.27 -3.61 -9.32
C SER A 669 -1.60 -3.80 -8.57
N SER A 670 -1.53 -3.90 -7.25
CA SER A 670 -2.70 -4.00 -6.37
C SER A 670 -2.42 -3.32 -5.04
N SER A 671 -3.48 -2.96 -4.32
CA SER A 671 -3.41 -2.40 -2.98
C SER A 671 -4.50 -2.99 -2.09
N ILE A 672 -4.32 -2.90 -0.77
CA ILE A 672 -5.38 -3.20 0.20
C ILE A 672 -5.79 -1.86 0.81
N TRP A 673 -6.98 -1.39 0.42
CA TRP A 673 -7.56 -0.17 0.93
C TRP A 673 -8.26 -0.47 2.24
N LYS A 674 -7.73 0.13 3.30
CA LYS A 674 -8.25 -0.12 4.64
C LYS A 674 -9.44 0.74 5.01
N ALA A 675 -10.36 0.18 5.78
CA ALA A 675 -11.41 0.99 6.40
C ALA A 675 -10.83 2.06 7.35
N GLU A 676 -9.74 1.77 8.07
CA GLU A 676 -9.09 2.75 8.98
C GLU A 676 -8.45 3.95 8.26
N ASP A 677 -8.04 3.81 7.00
CA ASP A 677 -7.40 4.89 6.24
C ASP A 677 -8.37 5.57 5.22
N TYR A 678 -9.37 4.86 4.68
CA TYR A 678 -10.27 5.42 3.66
C TYR A 678 -11.68 5.79 4.18
N GLY A 679 -12.18 5.14 5.23
CA GLY A 679 -13.51 5.42 5.81
C GLY A 679 -14.64 5.48 4.76
N ASP A 680 -15.42 6.56 4.78
CA ASP A 680 -16.55 6.81 3.87
C ASP A 680 -16.18 6.75 2.37
N CYS A 681 -14.92 7.04 2.01
CA CYS A 681 -14.44 6.90 0.63
C CYS A 681 -14.45 5.43 0.18
N LEU A 682 -14.02 4.51 1.04
CA LEU A 682 -14.08 3.08 0.76
C LEU A 682 -15.51 2.57 0.81
N LYS A 683 -16.33 3.02 1.77
CA LYS A 683 -17.75 2.65 1.84
C LYS A 683 -18.47 2.94 0.52
N ARG A 684 -18.36 4.15 -0.01
CA ARG A 684 -18.96 4.54 -1.30
C ARG A 684 -18.40 3.77 -2.50
N PHE A 685 -17.12 3.35 -2.45
CA PHE A 685 -16.54 2.54 -3.51
C PHE A 685 -17.07 1.09 -3.48
N LYS A 686 -17.26 0.50 -2.28
CA LYS A 686 -17.95 -0.80 -2.11
C LYS A 686 -19.40 -0.74 -2.60
N GLU A 687 -20.16 0.28 -2.22
CA GLU A 687 -21.54 0.49 -2.67
C GLU A 687 -21.63 0.50 -4.22
N ARG A 688 -20.71 1.22 -4.89
CA ARG A 688 -20.60 1.26 -6.36
C ARG A 688 -20.08 -0.04 -7.00
N ALA A 689 -19.44 -0.91 -6.23
CA ALA A 689 -19.03 -2.25 -6.67
C ALA A 689 -20.12 -3.31 -6.44
N GLY A 690 -21.22 -2.94 -5.75
CA GLY A 690 -22.26 -3.87 -5.31
C GLY A 690 -21.81 -4.78 -4.16
N LEU A 691 -20.96 -4.27 -3.27
CA LEU A 691 -20.42 -4.98 -2.11
C LEU A 691 -20.99 -4.43 -0.80
N GLU A 692 -21.14 -5.30 0.20
CA GLU A 692 -21.64 -4.90 1.52
C GLU A 692 -20.65 -3.99 2.28
N THR A 693 -21.18 -3.17 3.20
CA THR A 693 -20.40 -2.14 3.90
C THR A 693 -20.29 -2.34 5.40
N ASP A 694 -21.01 -3.31 5.94
CA ASP A 694 -21.37 -3.38 7.35
C ASP A 694 -20.38 -4.25 8.13
N SER A 695 -19.66 -5.14 7.43
CA SER A 695 -18.50 -5.88 7.93
C SER A 695 -17.28 -5.02 8.26
N GLY A 696 -17.26 -3.76 7.80
CA GLY A 696 -16.06 -2.91 7.89
C GLY A 696 -14.82 -3.41 7.13
N MET A 697 -14.89 -4.52 6.38
CA MET A 697 -13.70 -5.17 5.80
C MET A 697 -12.90 -4.29 4.83
N ASP A 698 -11.58 -4.45 4.84
CA ASP A 698 -10.66 -3.89 3.86
C ASP A 698 -10.93 -4.44 2.44
N LEU A 699 -10.62 -3.66 1.39
CA LEU A 699 -10.86 -4.02 -0.01
C LEU A 699 -9.55 -4.16 -0.81
N PHE A 700 -9.43 -5.24 -1.58
CA PHE A 700 -8.31 -5.49 -2.48
C PHE A 700 -8.58 -4.86 -3.85
N VAL A 701 -7.87 -3.78 -4.14
CA VAL A 701 -8.09 -2.91 -5.31
C VAL A 701 -7.00 -3.15 -6.35
N LEU A 702 -7.40 -3.35 -7.62
CA LEU A 702 -6.50 -3.47 -8.76
C LEU A 702 -6.06 -2.09 -9.23
N ARG A 703 -4.80 -1.99 -9.66
CA ARG A 703 -4.15 -0.72 -9.94
C ARG A 703 -3.40 -0.74 -11.27
N ASN A 704 -3.70 0.26 -12.08
CA ASN A 704 -3.18 0.49 -13.41
C ASN A 704 -2.45 1.85 -13.44
N VAL A 705 -1.15 1.86 -13.11
CA VAL A 705 -0.28 3.03 -13.24
C VAL A 705 0.15 3.17 -14.70
N VAL A 706 -0.14 4.32 -15.30
CA VAL A 706 0.15 4.61 -16.70
C VAL A 706 1.32 5.58 -16.77
N MET A 707 2.44 5.11 -17.32
CA MET A 707 3.65 5.92 -17.57
C MET A 707 4.23 5.75 -18.98
N ASN A 708 3.68 4.82 -19.78
CA ASN A 708 4.22 4.45 -21.09
C ASN A 708 3.42 5.18 -22.20
N PRO A 709 4.01 6.14 -22.94
CA PRO A 709 3.28 6.91 -23.96
C PRO A 709 2.85 6.06 -25.16
N PHE A 710 3.47 4.90 -25.38
CA PHE A 710 3.19 4.02 -26.51
C PHE A 710 1.90 3.18 -26.35
N GLN A 711 1.28 3.17 -25.17
CA GLN A 711 0.03 2.45 -24.91
C GLN A 711 -1.21 3.13 -25.54
N ALA A 712 -1.13 4.39 -25.96
CA ALA A 712 -2.27 5.20 -26.38
C ALA A 712 -3.03 4.70 -27.63
N GLY A 713 -2.37 3.94 -28.52
CA GLY A 713 -2.96 3.55 -29.81
C GLY A 713 -4.17 2.62 -29.65
N PRO A 714 -5.28 2.82 -30.41
CA PRO A 714 -6.55 2.12 -30.19
C PRO A 714 -6.43 0.60 -30.15
N ASP A 715 -5.72 0.01 -31.10
CA ASP A 715 -5.54 -1.45 -31.18
C ASP A 715 -4.77 -2.01 -29.98
N PHE A 716 -3.81 -1.24 -29.45
CA PHE A 716 -2.99 -1.69 -28.33
C PHE A 716 -3.70 -1.48 -26.97
N ALA A 717 -4.37 -0.34 -26.78
CA ALA A 717 -5.23 -0.11 -25.62
C ALA A 717 -6.35 -1.17 -25.54
N LYS A 718 -7.01 -1.45 -26.68
CA LYS A 718 -7.98 -2.55 -26.78
C LYS A 718 -7.34 -3.90 -26.47
N LYS A 719 -6.16 -4.20 -27.01
CA LYS A 719 -5.44 -5.46 -26.74
C LYS A 719 -5.09 -5.65 -25.27
N LEU A 720 -4.73 -4.59 -24.53
CA LEU A 720 -4.56 -4.67 -23.08
C LEU A 720 -5.89 -4.97 -22.37
N ALA A 721 -6.97 -4.29 -22.75
CA ALA A 721 -8.29 -4.53 -22.18
C ALA A 721 -8.83 -5.95 -22.49
N ASP A 722 -8.60 -6.46 -23.70
CA ASP A 722 -8.91 -7.84 -24.10
C ASP A 722 -8.08 -8.84 -23.28
N THR A 723 -6.76 -8.63 -23.17
CA THR A 723 -5.85 -9.48 -22.36
C THR A 723 -6.29 -9.53 -20.89
N PHE A 724 -6.68 -8.39 -20.33
CA PHE A 724 -7.22 -8.32 -18.97
C PHE A 724 -8.54 -9.09 -18.85
N LYS A 725 -9.47 -8.90 -19.80
CA LYS A 725 -10.76 -9.57 -19.82
C LYS A 725 -10.62 -11.09 -19.93
N GLU A 726 -9.69 -11.59 -20.74
CA GLU A 726 -9.37 -13.02 -20.83
C GLU A 726 -8.95 -13.59 -19.47
N VAL A 727 -8.03 -12.93 -18.76
CA VAL A 727 -7.56 -13.36 -17.43
C VAL A 727 -8.65 -13.24 -16.37
N LEU A 728 -9.48 -12.19 -16.40
CA LEU A 728 -10.69 -12.07 -15.57
C LEU A 728 -11.64 -13.25 -15.83
N GLN A 729 -11.93 -13.58 -17.09
CA GLN A 729 -12.81 -14.70 -17.47
C GLN A 729 -12.24 -16.08 -17.13
N GLU A 730 -10.91 -16.23 -17.03
CA GLU A 730 -10.29 -17.43 -16.47
C GLU A 730 -10.43 -17.49 -14.94
N CYS A 731 -10.16 -16.39 -14.23
CA CYS A 731 -10.26 -16.33 -12.76
C CYS A 731 -11.71 -16.46 -12.26
N LEU A 732 -12.69 -15.99 -13.03
CA LEU A 732 -14.12 -16.13 -12.69
C LEU A 732 -14.58 -17.59 -12.62
N LYS A 733 -14.02 -18.52 -13.39
CA LYS A 733 -14.47 -19.92 -13.44
C LYS A 733 -14.41 -20.61 -12.07
N PRO A 734 -13.25 -20.70 -11.38
CA PRO A 734 -13.19 -21.26 -10.03
C PRO A 734 -13.94 -20.40 -9.02
N VAL A 735 -13.93 -19.06 -9.13
CA VAL A 735 -14.61 -18.17 -8.17
C VAL A 735 -16.13 -18.32 -8.20
N VAL A 736 -16.75 -18.42 -9.38
CA VAL A 736 -18.20 -18.66 -9.51
C VAL A 736 -18.55 -20.08 -9.08
N ALA A 737 -17.75 -21.09 -9.44
CA ALA A 737 -17.97 -22.48 -9.00
C ALA A 737 -17.87 -22.65 -7.47
N LYS A 738 -16.91 -21.95 -6.84
CA LYS A 738 -16.69 -21.87 -5.38
C LYS A 738 -17.89 -21.25 -4.63
N ASN A 739 -18.55 -20.28 -5.27
CA ASN A 739 -19.61 -19.46 -4.67
C ASN A 739 -21.04 -19.80 -5.13
N THR A 740 -21.20 -20.74 -6.06
CA THR A 740 -22.51 -21.31 -6.42
C THR A 740 -22.83 -22.47 -5.46
N ILE A 741 -24.06 -22.54 -4.94
CA ILE A 741 -24.49 -23.68 -4.12
C ILE A 741 -24.70 -24.88 -5.05
N THR A 742 -23.87 -25.92 -4.87
CA THR A 742 -23.95 -27.18 -5.62
C THR A 742 -23.96 -28.38 -4.65
N PRO A 743 -24.65 -29.48 -4.98
CA PRO A 743 -24.66 -30.66 -4.12
C PRO A 743 -23.26 -31.24 -3.89
N GLN A 744 -22.92 -31.56 -2.64
CA GLN A 744 -21.62 -32.13 -2.26
C GLN A 744 -21.79 -33.25 -1.20
N ILE A 745 -20.71 -33.96 -0.90
CA ILE A 745 -20.67 -34.88 0.25
C ILE A 745 -20.36 -34.04 1.50
N HIS A 746 -21.27 -34.03 2.46
CA HIS A 746 -21.11 -33.37 3.75
C HIS A 746 -20.54 -34.37 4.76
N ARG A 747 -19.65 -33.91 5.64
CA ARG A 747 -19.04 -34.71 6.71
C ARG A 747 -19.40 -34.16 8.07
N PHE A 748 -19.70 -35.05 9.01
CA PHE A 748 -20.05 -34.72 10.38
C PHE A 748 -19.23 -35.55 11.35
N VAL A 749 -18.80 -34.97 12.47
CA VAL A 749 -18.33 -35.73 13.64
C VAL A 749 -19.56 -36.23 14.38
N ALA A 750 -19.67 -37.56 14.53
CA ALA A 750 -20.81 -38.23 15.13
C ALA A 750 -20.58 -38.50 16.63
N GLN A 751 -21.53 -38.11 17.47
CA GLN A 751 -21.40 -38.06 18.93
C GLN A 751 -22.64 -38.62 19.63
N GLY A 752 -22.43 -39.21 20.81
CA GLY A 752 -23.49 -39.81 21.62
C GLY A 752 -23.81 -41.26 21.26
N THR A 753 -24.53 -41.95 22.14
CA THR A 753 -25.04 -43.32 21.94
C THR A 753 -26.43 -43.54 22.53
N GLY A 754 -26.91 -42.67 23.43
CA GLY A 754 -28.32 -42.57 23.82
C GLY A 754 -29.18 -41.72 22.86
N ARG A 755 -28.56 -40.72 22.21
CA ARG A 755 -29.07 -39.94 21.07
C ARG A 755 -27.89 -39.63 20.14
N LEU A 756 -28.14 -39.35 18.86
CA LEU A 756 -27.10 -39.04 17.88
C LEU A 756 -27.04 -37.53 17.61
N PHE A 757 -25.88 -36.94 17.89
CA PHE A 757 -25.56 -35.56 17.53
C PHE A 757 -24.48 -35.53 16.44
N LEU A 758 -24.65 -34.61 15.49
CA LEU A 758 -23.77 -34.43 14.35
C LEU A 758 -23.24 -32.99 14.34
N ALA A 759 -21.94 -32.82 14.61
CA ALA A 759 -21.23 -31.56 14.40
C ALA A 759 -20.64 -31.55 12.99
N TYR A 760 -21.11 -30.64 12.13
CA TYR A 760 -20.64 -30.53 10.75
C TYR A 760 -19.16 -30.12 10.68
N GLN A 761 -18.43 -30.62 9.68
CA GLN A 761 -17.09 -30.16 9.28
C GLN A 761 -17.27 -29.09 8.18
N PRO A 762 -17.20 -27.79 8.50
CA PRO A 762 -17.54 -26.72 7.56
C PRO A 762 -16.31 -26.22 6.80
N THR A 763 -16.52 -25.34 5.83
CA THR A 763 -15.43 -24.66 5.11
C THR A 763 -15.72 -23.17 4.99
N PHE A 764 -14.73 -22.31 5.21
CA PHE A 764 -14.90 -20.87 4.94
C PHE A 764 -14.98 -20.54 3.44
N HIS A 765 -14.74 -21.52 2.57
CA HIS A 765 -14.38 -21.29 1.17
C HIS A 765 -15.22 -22.05 0.13
N LYS A 766 -16.36 -22.66 0.50
CA LYS A 766 -17.36 -23.20 -0.45
C LYS A 766 -18.77 -22.80 -0.04
N ALA A 767 -19.60 -22.32 -0.96
CA ALA A 767 -20.93 -21.80 -0.64
C ALA A 767 -21.80 -22.80 0.17
N ASN A 768 -21.97 -24.03 -0.33
CA ASN A 768 -22.69 -25.11 0.35
C ASN A 768 -21.95 -25.68 1.60
N GLY A 769 -20.90 -25.01 2.08
CA GLY A 769 -20.16 -25.38 3.30
C GLY A 769 -19.87 -24.21 4.26
N ARG A 770 -20.25 -22.96 3.93
CA ARG A 770 -20.04 -21.75 4.76
C ARG A 770 -21.08 -21.64 5.89
N GLN A 771 -21.19 -22.68 6.70
CA GLN A 771 -22.21 -22.77 7.74
C GLN A 771 -21.69 -23.66 8.87
N GLN A 772 -21.57 -23.14 10.10
CA GLN A 772 -21.37 -24.00 11.26
C GLN A 772 -22.72 -24.57 11.67
N LEU A 773 -22.82 -25.91 11.72
CA LEU A 773 -24.07 -26.62 11.91
C LEU A 773 -23.89 -27.75 12.93
N ILE A 774 -24.80 -27.82 13.90
CA ILE A 774 -24.89 -28.89 14.90
C ILE A 774 -26.34 -29.38 14.89
N LEU A 775 -26.52 -30.68 14.63
CA LEU A 775 -27.83 -31.34 14.54
C LEU A 775 -27.97 -32.42 15.61
N GLU A 776 -29.21 -32.63 16.04
CA GLU A 776 -29.70 -33.87 16.64
C GLU A 776 -30.50 -34.62 15.56
N VAL A 777 -30.25 -35.92 15.40
CA VAL A 777 -30.80 -36.71 14.28
C VAL A 777 -31.38 -38.05 14.74
N GLU A 778 -32.47 -38.45 14.09
CA GLU A 778 -33.15 -39.74 14.29
C GLU A 778 -32.59 -40.80 13.34
N VAL A 779 -32.25 -41.99 13.87
CA VAL A 779 -31.99 -43.22 13.11
C VAL A 779 -33.20 -44.13 13.24
N ARG A 780 -34.05 -44.18 12.20
CA ARG A 780 -35.35 -44.89 12.25
C ARG A 780 -35.23 -46.41 12.20
N ASP A 781 -34.20 -46.93 11.55
CA ASP A 781 -33.93 -48.36 11.53
C ASP A 781 -33.19 -48.78 12.81
N MET A 782 -33.93 -49.42 13.72
CA MET A 782 -33.38 -49.96 14.98
C MET A 782 -32.24 -50.96 14.78
N VAL A 783 -32.12 -51.62 13.61
CA VAL A 783 -31.00 -52.51 13.29
C VAL A 783 -29.73 -51.69 13.02
N GLN A 784 -29.85 -50.63 12.23
CA GLN A 784 -28.74 -49.69 11.94
C GLN A 784 -28.31 -48.96 13.22
N TRP A 785 -29.27 -48.54 14.06
CA TRP A 785 -28.98 -47.93 15.36
C TRP A 785 -28.24 -48.87 16.31
N SER A 786 -28.71 -50.13 16.41
CA SER A 786 -28.03 -51.17 17.23
C SER A 786 -26.62 -51.47 16.70
N ALA A 787 -26.42 -51.48 15.37
CA ALA A 787 -25.11 -51.66 14.76
C ALA A 787 -24.17 -50.47 15.04
N TYR A 788 -24.67 -49.23 15.04
CA TYR A 788 -23.89 -48.05 15.44
C TYR A 788 -23.48 -48.08 16.91
N GLN A 789 -24.38 -48.49 17.81
CA GLN A 789 -24.06 -48.66 19.23
C GLN A 789 -22.98 -49.74 19.41
N ALA A 790 -23.10 -50.90 18.74
CA ALA A 790 -22.08 -51.96 18.76
C ALA A 790 -20.72 -51.50 18.20
N ALA A 791 -20.72 -50.74 17.09
CA ALA A 791 -19.49 -50.16 16.53
C ALA A 791 -18.80 -49.19 17.51
N ARG A 792 -19.57 -48.36 18.23
CA ARG A 792 -19.06 -47.46 19.27
C ARG A 792 -18.48 -48.23 20.47
N GLU A 793 -19.02 -49.38 20.81
CA GLU A 793 -18.45 -50.30 21.83
C GLU A 793 -17.18 -51.03 21.35
N GLU A 794 -17.10 -51.40 20.06
CA GLU A 794 -15.90 -52.03 19.48
C GLU A 794 -14.74 -51.03 19.30
N HIS A 795 -15.04 -49.75 19.06
CA HIS A 795 -14.05 -48.71 18.78
C HIS A 795 -14.18 -47.50 19.74
N PRO A 796 -14.10 -47.68 21.07
CA PRO A 796 -14.46 -46.66 22.06
C PRO A 796 -13.57 -45.41 22.04
N ASN A 797 -12.34 -45.53 21.50
CA ASN A 797 -11.38 -44.43 21.38
C ASN A 797 -11.30 -43.83 19.97
N ALA A 798 -12.15 -44.25 19.03
CA ALA A 798 -12.16 -43.71 17.68
C ALA A 798 -12.99 -42.43 17.57
N VAL A 799 -12.54 -41.52 16.70
CA VAL A 799 -13.41 -40.45 16.19
C VAL A 799 -14.34 -41.10 15.16
N PHE A 800 -15.64 -40.92 15.36
CA PHE A 800 -16.64 -41.35 14.40
C PHE A 800 -16.99 -40.20 13.47
N GLU A 801 -16.93 -40.46 12.16
CA GLU A 801 -17.36 -39.54 11.13
C GLU A 801 -18.55 -40.14 10.38
N LEU A 802 -19.51 -39.31 10.00
CA LEU A 802 -20.67 -39.67 9.17
C LEU A 802 -20.64 -38.81 7.91
N TRP A 803 -20.65 -39.45 6.73
CA TRP A 803 -20.51 -38.79 5.43
C TRP A 803 -21.77 -39.02 4.58
N THR A 804 -22.32 -37.98 3.95
CA THR A 804 -23.53 -38.06 3.11
C THR A 804 -23.18 -38.59 1.71
N GLU A 805 -22.94 -39.90 1.63
CA GLU A 805 -22.62 -40.61 0.39
C GLU A 805 -23.52 -41.87 0.24
N PRO A 806 -23.71 -42.43 -0.97
CA PRO A 806 -23.04 -42.12 -2.24
C PRO A 806 -23.57 -40.89 -3.00
N GLU A 807 -24.68 -40.29 -2.56
CA GLU A 807 -25.38 -39.22 -3.30
C GLU A 807 -25.05 -37.81 -2.72
N PRO A 808 -24.43 -36.90 -3.50
CA PRO A 808 -24.20 -35.52 -3.08
C PRO A 808 -25.52 -34.72 -2.90
N ILE A 809 -25.60 -33.90 -1.85
CA ILE A 809 -26.79 -33.12 -1.47
C ILE A 809 -26.44 -31.69 -1.07
N THR A 810 -27.44 -30.83 -0.79
CA THR A 810 -27.25 -29.51 -0.18
C THR A 810 -27.53 -29.57 1.32
N ILE A 811 -26.98 -28.63 2.11
CA ILE A 811 -27.32 -28.54 3.55
C ILE A 811 -28.83 -28.38 3.76
N GLU A 812 -29.50 -27.62 2.88
CA GLU A 812 -30.96 -27.43 2.91
C GLU A 812 -31.70 -28.78 2.91
N LYS A 813 -31.34 -29.71 2.02
CA LYS A 813 -31.93 -31.06 1.96
C LYS A 813 -31.67 -31.91 3.22
N ILE A 814 -30.65 -31.60 4.01
CA ILE A 814 -30.41 -32.23 5.33
C ILE A 814 -31.31 -31.59 6.39
N LEU A 815 -31.59 -30.29 6.28
CA LEU A 815 -32.44 -29.53 7.20
C LEU A 815 -33.95 -29.73 6.95
N ASP A 816 -34.36 -30.12 5.75
CA ASP A 816 -35.76 -30.39 5.36
C ASP A 816 -36.43 -31.57 6.11
N GLY A 817 -35.71 -32.28 6.99
CA GLY A 817 -36.23 -33.41 7.76
C GLY A 817 -36.43 -34.70 6.96
N GLY A 818 -35.95 -34.72 5.71
CA GLY A 818 -35.93 -35.91 4.85
C GLY A 818 -35.00 -37.00 5.36
N GLU A 819 -35.17 -38.22 4.82
CA GLU A 819 -34.29 -39.35 5.11
C GLU A 819 -33.04 -39.29 4.21
N VAL A 820 -31.87 -39.12 4.82
CA VAL A 820 -30.57 -39.00 4.16
C VAL A 820 -29.75 -40.27 4.42
N ARG A 821 -29.22 -40.88 3.36
CA ARG A 821 -28.27 -42.01 3.47
C ARG A 821 -26.87 -41.50 3.77
N CYS A 822 -26.16 -42.19 4.65
CA CYS A 822 -24.80 -41.86 5.03
C CYS A 822 -23.97 -43.12 5.33
N SER A 823 -22.68 -43.06 5.03
CA SER A 823 -21.69 -44.05 5.47
C SER A 823 -20.98 -43.56 6.73
N VAL A 824 -20.77 -44.46 7.68
CA VAL A 824 -20.16 -44.17 8.99
C VAL A 824 -18.77 -44.79 9.08
N TYR A 825 -17.81 -43.97 9.50
CA TYR A 825 -16.40 -44.30 9.61
C TYR A 825 -15.92 -44.19 11.05
N ALA A 826 -15.06 -45.09 11.49
CA ALA A 826 -14.28 -44.97 12.72
C ALA A 826 -12.81 -44.73 12.33
N ASN A 827 -12.22 -43.60 12.74
CA ASN A 827 -10.86 -43.19 12.34
C ASN A 827 -10.61 -43.32 10.82
N LYS A 828 -11.59 -42.90 10.00
CA LYS A 828 -11.57 -42.96 8.52
C LYS A 828 -11.56 -44.37 7.91
N GLN A 829 -11.89 -45.41 8.68
CA GLN A 829 -12.23 -46.74 8.16
C GLN A 829 -13.76 -46.92 8.17
N PRO A 830 -14.41 -47.34 7.06
CA PRO A 830 -15.86 -47.53 7.01
C PRO A 830 -16.29 -48.70 7.89
N VAL A 831 -17.42 -48.57 8.57
CA VAL A 831 -17.94 -49.57 9.54
C VAL A 831 -19.35 -50.02 9.19
N LEU A 832 -20.25 -49.09 8.82
CA LEU A 832 -21.64 -49.38 8.44
C LEU A 832 -22.21 -48.24 7.59
N ASP A 833 -23.30 -48.53 6.89
CA ASP A 833 -24.19 -47.53 6.29
C ASP A 833 -25.45 -47.36 7.15
N MET A 834 -25.97 -46.14 7.24
CA MET A 834 -27.24 -45.85 7.90
C MET A 834 -28.03 -44.74 7.23
N ALA A 835 -29.32 -44.68 7.53
CA ALA A 835 -30.21 -43.57 7.19
C ALA A 835 -30.50 -42.72 8.42
N ILE A 836 -30.40 -41.39 8.26
CA ILE A 836 -30.68 -40.39 9.29
C ILE A 836 -31.78 -39.43 8.82
N SER A 837 -32.45 -38.77 9.76
CA SER A 837 -33.25 -37.57 9.47
C SER A 837 -33.05 -36.52 10.56
N ALA A 838 -33.00 -35.24 10.18
CA ALA A 838 -32.80 -34.16 11.14
C ALA A 838 -34.02 -33.98 12.05
N GLU A 839 -33.83 -34.16 13.36
CA GLU A 839 -34.88 -33.98 14.38
C GLU A 839 -34.87 -32.54 14.90
N ARG A 840 -33.68 -32.01 15.23
CA ARG A 840 -33.53 -30.65 15.79
C ARG A 840 -32.21 -30.00 15.36
N VAL A 841 -32.31 -28.76 14.89
CA VAL A 841 -31.15 -27.87 14.74
C VAL A 841 -30.74 -27.37 16.12
N VAL A 842 -29.56 -27.76 16.60
CA VAL A 842 -29.00 -27.32 17.88
C VAL A 842 -28.30 -25.97 17.71
N LYS A 843 -27.47 -25.84 16.67
CA LYS A 843 -26.86 -24.58 16.23
C LYS A 843 -26.80 -24.52 14.72
N ASN A 844 -27.09 -23.35 14.18
CA ASN A 844 -26.88 -22.95 12.79
C ASN A 844 -26.34 -21.51 12.80
N ARG A 845 -25.15 -21.32 12.22
CA ARG A 845 -24.47 -20.02 12.08
C ARG A 845 -23.89 -19.92 10.67
N SER A 846 -24.11 -18.78 10.00
CA SER A 846 -23.47 -18.49 8.71
C SER A 846 -21.98 -18.16 8.90
N LEU A 847 -21.14 -18.65 7.99
CA LEU A 847 -19.71 -18.34 7.91
C LEU A 847 -19.36 -17.47 6.67
N LEU A 848 -20.33 -16.70 6.17
CA LEU A 848 -20.10 -15.63 5.18
C LEU A 848 -19.28 -14.50 5.82
N SER A 849 -18.45 -13.79 5.05
CA SER A 849 -17.48 -12.84 5.60
C SER A 849 -18.14 -11.77 6.46
N ARG A 850 -19.31 -11.29 6.04
CA ARG A 850 -20.11 -10.25 6.71
C ARG A 850 -20.67 -10.65 8.07
N HIS A 851 -20.69 -11.96 8.41
CA HIS A 851 -21.25 -12.48 9.66
C HIS A 851 -20.17 -12.89 10.68
N LEU A 852 -18.89 -12.67 10.38
CA LEU A 852 -17.76 -12.99 11.23
C LEU A 852 -17.36 -11.81 12.11
N ASP A 853 -16.90 -12.09 13.33
CA ASP A 853 -16.35 -11.12 14.28
C ASP A 853 -14.91 -10.70 13.92
N ASP A 854 -14.59 -9.41 14.09
CA ASP A 854 -13.25 -8.84 13.88
C ASP A 854 -12.14 -9.52 14.72
N SER A 855 -12.50 -9.96 15.93
CA SER A 855 -11.58 -10.50 16.93
C SER A 855 -12.28 -11.45 17.90
N TYR A 856 -11.51 -12.40 18.43
CA TYR A 856 -11.84 -13.05 19.70
C TYR A 856 -11.36 -12.18 20.87
N ASP A 857 -11.91 -12.41 22.06
CA ASP A 857 -11.30 -12.00 23.33
C ASP A 857 -9.83 -12.46 23.41
N ALA A 858 -9.00 -11.67 24.08
CA ALA A 858 -7.59 -11.96 24.32
C ALA A 858 -7.37 -12.92 25.51
N HIS A 859 -8.42 -13.22 26.29
CA HIS A 859 -8.33 -13.96 27.55
C HIS A 859 -9.13 -15.26 27.61
N SER A 860 -10.05 -15.46 26.67
CA SER A 860 -10.89 -16.65 26.54
C SER A 860 -11.13 -16.99 25.07
N VAL A 861 -11.63 -18.20 24.83
CA VAL A 861 -12.16 -18.65 23.54
C VAL A 861 -13.54 -19.28 23.84
N PRO A 862 -14.50 -19.41 22.89
CA PRO A 862 -15.82 -19.97 23.19
C PRO A 862 -16.21 -21.19 22.32
N PHE A 863 -16.87 -22.19 22.92
CA PHE A 863 -17.48 -23.37 22.27
C PHE A 863 -18.97 -23.47 22.68
N TYR A 864 -19.77 -24.20 21.91
CA TYR A 864 -21.08 -24.69 22.34
C TYR A 864 -20.96 -25.98 23.15
N LEU A 865 -21.88 -26.20 24.12
CA LEU A 865 -22.19 -27.52 24.68
C LEU A 865 -23.52 -27.95 24.10
N TYR A 866 -23.73 -29.25 24.04
CA TYR A 866 -24.99 -29.89 23.72
C TYR A 866 -24.87 -31.36 24.17
N GLY A 867 -25.83 -32.21 23.77
CA GLY A 867 -25.86 -33.61 24.18
C GLY A 867 -26.92 -33.86 25.23
N THR A 868 -26.60 -34.71 26.21
CA THR A 868 -27.49 -35.03 27.34
C THR A 868 -26.73 -34.95 28.67
N ARG A 869 -27.43 -34.91 29.80
CA ARG A 869 -26.80 -34.94 31.14
C ARG A 869 -25.82 -36.12 31.36
N SER A 870 -26.01 -37.24 30.66
CA SER A 870 -25.13 -38.41 30.67
C SER A 870 -24.03 -38.40 29.60
N GLN A 871 -24.21 -37.63 28.52
CA GLN A 871 -23.31 -37.57 27.37
C GLN A 871 -23.22 -36.11 26.87
N PRO A 872 -22.48 -35.23 27.55
CA PRO A 872 -22.20 -33.87 27.07
C PRO A 872 -21.20 -33.86 25.91
N HIS A 873 -21.37 -32.93 24.99
CA HIS A 873 -20.64 -32.79 23.72
C HIS A 873 -20.33 -31.32 23.44
N ILE A 874 -19.21 -31.04 22.76
CA ILE A 874 -18.74 -29.67 22.53
C ILE A 874 -18.16 -29.44 21.12
N ASP A 875 -18.33 -28.23 20.59
CA ASP A 875 -17.79 -27.78 19.29
C ASP A 875 -17.45 -26.27 19.29
N HIS A 876 -16.32 -25.90 18.67
CA HIS A 876 -15.76 -24.54 18.70
C HIS A 876 -16.53 -23.50 17.90
N MET A 877 -16.89 -22.37 18.50
CA MET A 877 -17.60 -21.29 17.80
C MET A 877 -16.69 -20.66 16.73
N LEU A 878 -17.03 -20.85 15.45
CA LEU A 878 -16.19 -20.43 14.32
C LEU A 878 -16.43 -18.96 13.95
N LEU A 879 -16.18 -18.06 14.90
CA LEU A 879 -16.56 -16.65 14.81
C LEU A 879 -15.71 -15.82 13.85
N ARG A 880 -14.54 -16.29 13.43
CA ARG A 880 -13.61 -15.58 12.54
C ARG A 880 -12.88 -16.56 11.63
N ALA A 881 -12.43 -16.10 10.46
CA ALA A 881 -11.59 -16.84 9.51
C ALA A 881 -10.21 -16.16 9.33
N PRO A 882 -9.13 -16.91 9.05
CA PRO A 882 -9.00 -18.38 9.17
C PRO A 882 -9.06 -18.84 10.63
N ASN A 883 -9.28 -20.14 10.87
CA ASN A 883 -9.51 -20.68 12.21
C ASN A 883 -9.08 -22.15 12.36
N ALA A 884 -9.48 -22.79 13.45
CA ALA A 884 -9.42 -24.24 13.62
C ALA A 884 -10.76 -24.72 14.21
N GLN A 885 -11.28 -25.86 13.77
CA GLN A 885 -12.37 -26.55 14.46
C GLN A 885 -11.79 -27.45 15.55
N PHE A 886 -12.43 -27.47 16.71
CA PHE A 886 -12.11 -28.35 17.84
C PHE A 886 -13.43 -28.92 18.37
N THR A 887 -13.54 -30.24 18.41
CA THR A 887 -14.80 -30.94 18.68
C THR A 887 -14.54 -32.17 19.55
N ALA A 888 -15.36 -32.41 20.58
CA ALA A 888 -15.24 -33.58 21.46
C ALA A 888 -16.60 -34.02 22.00
N GLY A 889 -16.87 -35.33 22.02
CA GLY A 889 -18.10 -35.91 22.58
C GLY A 889 -17.80 -36.88 23.71
N ASP A 890 -18.68 -36.96 24.71
CA ASP A 890 -18.51 -37.71 25.96
C ASP A 890 -17.44 -37.08 26.90
N ILE A 891 -17.52 -35.75 27.08
CA ILE A 891 -16.65 -35.02 28.02
C ILE A 891 -17.05 -35.27 29.49
N ASN A 892 -16.15 -34.98 30.43
CA ASN A 892 -16.43 -35.04 31.87
C ASN A 892 -16.42 -33.61 32.44
N LEU A 893 -17.43 -33.26 33.24
CA LEU A 893 -17.63 -31.93 33.82
C LEU A 893 -17.82 -32.03 35.33
N GLN A 894 -17.11 -31.19 36.10
CA GLN A 894 -17.23 -31.09 37.56
C GLN A 894 -17.45 -29.62 37.93
N LEU A 895 -18.70 -29.28 38.28
CA LEU A 895 -19.17 -27.90 38.34
C LEU A 895 -19.80 -27.59 39.71
N ASP A 896 -19.84 -26.32 40.09
CA ASP A 896 -20.43 -25.86 41.35
C ASP A 896 -21.96 -25.91 41.38
N ARG A 897 -22.61 -26.13 40.23
CA ARG A 897 -24.07 -26.31 40.05
C ARG A 897 -24.38 -27.22 38.86
N ASP A 898 -25.55 -27.86 38.89
CA ASP A 898 -26.14 -28.53 37.71
C ASP A 898 -26.46 -27.49 36.61
N ILE A 899 -26.00 -27.72 35.38
CA ILE A 899 -26.39 -26.94 34.20
C ILE A 899 -27.60 -27.62 33.52
N PRO A 900 -28.54 -26.85 32.95
CA PRO A 900 -29.37 -27.30 31.82
C PRO A 900 -28.53 -27.81 30.62
N GLU A 901 -29.13 -28.55 29.69
CA GLU A 901 -28.40 -29.37 28.70
C GLU A 901 -27.63 -28.61 27.60
N ASP A 902 -27.65 -27.27 27.54
CA ASP A 902 -27.50 -26.53 26.29
C ASP A 902 -26.21 -25.71 26.05
N LYS A 903 -25.30 -25.48 27.04
CA LYS A 903 -24.23 -24.44 26.90
C LYS A 903 -22.90 -24.66 27.69
N LEU A 904 -21.75 -24.63 26.99
CA LEU A 904 -20.34 -24.61 27.49
C LEU A 904 -19.27 -24.97 26.42
N ALA A 905 -18.11 -24.32 26.46
CA ALA A 905 -16.75 -24.89 26.61
C ALA A 905 -15.69 -23.96 25.97
N SER A 906 -14.51 -24.49 25.58
CA SER A 906 -13.31 -23.77 25.09
C SER A 906 -12.44 -23.15 26.20
N GLY A 907 -11.16 -22.81 26.02
CA GLY A 907 -10.21 -22.98 24.90
C GLY A 907 -9.04 -21.97 25.03
N ARG A 908 -7.84 -22.15 24.44
CA ARG A 908 -7.28 -23.21 23.59
C ARG A 908 -6.08 -23.86 24.27
N PHE A 909 -6.12 -25.18 24.43
CA PHE A 909 -5.15 -25.96 25.20
C PHE A 909 -5.33 -27.47 24.87
N PHE A 910 -5.86 -27.78 23.67
CA PHE A 910 -6.82 -28.88 23.45
C PHE A 910 -6.18 -30.23 23.08
N TYR A 911 -6.13 -31.17 24.03
CA TYR A 911 -5.58 -32.52 23.84
C TYR A 911 -6.28 -33.57 24.74
N PRO A 912 -6.14 -34.88 24.44
CA PRO A 912 -6.80 -35.95 25.20
C PRO A 912 -6.45 -35.96 26.70
N ASN A 913 -7.45 -36.19 27.55
CA ASN A 913 -7.36 -36.16 29.02
C ASN A 913 -6.91 -34.82 29.66
N ALA A 914 -6.78 -33.73 28.90
CA ALA A 914 -6.50 -32.42 29.46
C ALA A 914 -7.64 -31.93 30.37
N GLU A 915 -7.31 -31.13 31.38
CA GLU A 915 -8.23 -30.51 32.33
C GLU A 915 -8.08 -28.97 32.33
N TYR A 916 -9.16 -28.26 32.62
CA TYR A 916 -9.27 -26.80 32.54
C TYR A 916 -10.26 -26.28 33.56
N ASP A 917 -10.14 -24.99 33.91
CA ASP A 917 -11.24 -24.20 34.46
C ASP A 917 -12.19 -23.74 33.33
N VAL A 918 -13.50 -23.82 33.53
CA VAL A 918 -14.54 -23.39 32.58
C VAL A 918 -15.65 -22.59 33.27
N MET A 919 -16.27 -21.67 32.53
CA MET A 919 -17.32 -20.76 33.00
C MET A 919 -18.55 -20.86 32.09
N VAL A 920 -19.74 -21.06 32.67
CA VAL A 920 -20.97 -21.33 31.94
C VAL A 920 -21.81 -20.07 31.79
N CYS A 921 -22.19 -19.71 30.57
CA CYS A 921 -23.02 -18.54 30.27
C CYS A 921 -24.17 -18.90 29.33
N ASP A 922 -25.25 -18.12 29.39
CA ASP A 922 -26.29 -18.15 28.37
C ASP A 922 -25.79 -17.52 27.06
N ASP A 923 -25.67 -18.31 25.98
CA ASP A 923 -25.73 -17.85 24.59
C ASP A 923 -27.08 -17.13 24.41
N PRO A 924 -27.09 -15.81 24.14
CA PRO A 924 -28.32 -15.03 24.02
C PRO A 924 -29.00 -15.22 22.66
N PHE A 925 -28.36 -15.93 21.72
CA PHE A 925 -28.82 -16.06 20.34
C PHE A 925 -29.63 -17.35 20.11
N PRO A 926 -30.68 -17.30 19.26
CA PRO A 926 -31.47 -18.49 18.90
C PRO A 926 -30.65 -19.59 18.21
N ALA A 927 -31.27 -20.76 18.04
CA ALA A 927 -30.65 -21.93 17.40
C ALA A 927 -30.09 -21.61 16.01
N THR A 928 -30.82 -20.84 15.20
CA THR A 928 -30.33 -20.21 13.96
C THR A 928 -30.09 -18.73 14.19
N ALA A 929 -28.87 -18.25 13.94
CA ALA A 929 -28.49 -16.84 14.07
C ALA A 929 -27.32 -16.48 13.14
N GLN A 930 -27.08 -15.19 12.96
CA GLN A 930 -25.98 -14.64 12.16
C GLN A 930 -25.25 -13.59 13.02
N GLY A 931 -23.93 -13.47 12.84
CA GLY A 931 -23.15 -12.35 13.39
C GLY A 931 -23.19 -11.13 12.46
N PRO A 932 -22.31 -10.12 12.65
CA PRO A 932 -21.23 -10.08 13.64
C PRO A 932 -21.77 -9.73 15.04
N GLY A 933 -20.88 -9.65 16.04
CA GLY A 933 -21.21 -9.36 17.44
C GLY A 933 -21.49 -10.60 18.30
N LEU A 934 -21.15 -11.81 17.81
CA LEU A 934 -21.36 -13.04 18.58
C LEU A 934 -20.31 -13.17 19.69
N ALA A 935 -19.06 -12.77 19.44
CA ALA A 935 -17.99 -12.73 20.42
C ALA A 935 -18.23 -11.67 21.51
N THR A 936 -18.53 -10.43 21.11
CA THR A 936 -18.64 -9.29 22.06
C THR A 936 -19.87 -9.38 22.97
N ALA A 937 -20.94 -10.05 22.55
CA ALA A 937 -22.04 -10.39 23.44
C ALA A 937 -21.58 -11.27 24.63
N ILE A 938 -20.71 -12.26 24.38
CA ILE A 938 -20.15 -13.14 25.42
C ILE A 938 -19.25 -12.35 26.39
N GLU A 939 -18.43 -11.42 25.86
CA GLU A 939 -17.57 -10.54 26.69
C GLU A 939 -18.38 -9.66 27.67
N HIS A 940 -19.60 -9.27 27.30
CA HIS A 940 -20.48 -8.39 28.09
C HIS A 940 -21.17 -9.06 29.29
N ARG A 941 -20.51 -10.05 29.90
CA ARG A 941 -20.83 -10.65 31.21
C ARG A 941 -22.31 -10.99 31.40
N HIS A 942 -22.83 -11.85 30.55
CA HIS A 942 -24.03 -12.62 30.86
C HIS A 942 -23.90 -13.31 32.24
N PRO A 943 -25.01 -13.51 32.98
CA PRO A 943 -24.95 -14.08 34.32
C PRO A 943 -24.38 -15.51 34.27
N VAL A 944 -23.28 -15.72 34.99
CA VAL A 944 -22.62 -17.02 35.09
C VAL A 944 -23.56 -18.02 35.75
N ILE A 945 -23.91 -19.07 35.03
CA ILE A 945 -24.87 -20.10 35.44
C ILE A 945 -24.20 -21.05 36.46
N ALA A 946 -23.00 -21.53 36.09
CA ALA A 946 -22.13 -22.39 36.87
C ALA A 946 -20.65 -22.15 36.46
N GLN A 947 -19.73 -22.74 37.21
CA GLN A 947 -18.28 -22.70 36.98
C GLN A 947 -17.65 -23.98 37.55
N GLY A 948 -16.47 -24.35 37.09
CA GLY A 948 -15.77 -25.54 37.58
C GLY A 948 -14.75 -26.05 36.57
N THR A 949 -14.55 -27.36 36.51
CA THR A 949 -13.59 -27.96 35.59
C THR A 949 -14.23 -28.84 34.52
N MET A 950 -13.55 -28.91 33.37
CA MET A 950 -13.85 -29.82 32.27
C MET A 950 -12.67 -30.77 32.07
N LYS A 951 -12.93 -31.98 31.56
CA LYS A 951 -11.92 -32.93 31.09
C LYS A 951 -12.31 -33.54 29.76
N LEU A 952 -11.35 -33.63 28.82
CA LEU A 952 -11.59 -34.28 27.52
C LEU A 952 -11.42 -35.80 27.53
N PRO A 953 -12.14 -36.52 26.65
CA PRO A 953 -11.96 -37.94 26.38
C PRO A 953 -10.73 -38.19 25.47
N LEU A 954 -10.61 -39.42 24.95
CA LEU A 954 -9.56 -39.82 24.02
C LEU A 954 -9.86 -39.48 22.55
N ASN A 955 -11.14 -39.53 22.16
CA ASN A 955 -11.67 -39.37 20.81
C ASN A 955 -11.99 -37.90 20.46
N ILE A 956 -10.98 -37.05 20.39
CA ILE A 956 -11.14 -35.63 20.00
C ILE A 956 -10.95 -35.45 18.48
N PHE A 957 -11.72 -34.55 17.87
CA PHE A 957 -11.54 -34.11 16.49
C PHE A 957 -10.95 -32.69 16.46
N VAL A 958 -9.99 -32.48 15.55
CA VAL A 958 -9.35 -31.19 15.30
C VAL A 958 -9.13 -31.06 13.80
N ASP A 959 -9.60 -29.96 13.21
CA ASP A 959 -9.23 -29.56 11.85
C ASP A 959 -8.68 -28.13 11.83
N MET A 960 -7.53 -27.96 11.20
CA MET A 960 -6.85 -26.69 10.98
C MET A 960 -6.58 -26.45 9.48
N THR A 961 -7.01 -27.37 8.62
CA THR A 961 -6.56 -27.49 7.24
C THR A 961 -7.74 -27.42 6.29
N ASP A 962 -8.67 -28.38 6.32
CA ASP A 962 -9.77 -28.46 5.33
C ASP A 962 -10.80 -27.32 5.54
N LEU A 963 -11.03 -26.87 6.77
CA LEU A 963 -11.79 -25.67 7.14
C LEU A 963 -11.27 -24.39 6.46
N ASN A 964 -9.95 -24.24 6.41
CA ASN A 964 -9.24 -23.09 5.82
C ASN A 964 -8.84 -23.31 4.35
N ARG A 965 -9.27 -24.42 3.75
CA ARG A 965 -8.80 -24.86 2.44
C ARG A 965 -9.47 -24.09 1.32
N GLU A 966 -8.77 -23.07 0.86
CA GLU A 966 -8.99 -22.51 -0.47
C GLU A 966 -8.51 -23.54 -1.51
N ASP A 967 -9.40 -24.40 -2.03
CA ASP A 967 -9.08 -25.44 -3.04
C ASP A 967 -8.44 -24.90 -4.34
N PHE A 968 -8.47 -23.59 -4.55
CA PHE A 968 -7.84 -22.89 -5.67
C PHE A 968 -6.73 -21.92 -5.24
N ARG A 969 -6.22 -22.02 -3.99
CA ARG A 969 -4.84 -21.61 -3.73
C ARG A 969 -3.95 -22.56 -4.49
N ASP A 970 -3.22 -21.98 -5.41
CA ASP A 970 -2.28 -22.65 -6.29
C ASP A 970 -0.99 -22.96 -5.51
N ASP A 971 -1.12 -23.69 -4.39
CA ASP A 971 -0.02 -24.05 -3.48
C ASP A 971 0.91 -25.14 -4.06
N GLN A 972 0.43 -25.78 -5.14
CA GLN A 972 1.32 -26.51 -6.07
C GLN A 972 2.41 -25.58 -6.64
N ARG A 973 2.23 -24.24 -6.70
CA ARG A 973 3.33 -23.31 -7.02
C ARG A 973 4.49 -23.39 -6.03
N ILE A 974 4.24 -23.66 -4.75
CA ILE A 974 5.32 -23.74 -3.74
C ILE A 974 5.95 -25.12 -3.77
N VAL A 975 5.15 -26.18 -3.72
CA VAL A 975 5.64 -27.56 -3.66
C VAL A 975 6.27 -28.02 -4.98
N GLN A 976 5.64 -27.72 -6.12
CA GLN A 976 6.03 -28.26 -7.43
C GLN A 976 7.13 -27.45 -8.14
N ARG A 977 7.37 -26.19 -7.74
CA ARG A 977 8.43 -25.34 -8.35
C ARG A 977 9.80 -25.47 -7.69
N MET A 978 9.90 -26.10 -6.53
CA MET A 978 11.20 -26.45 -5.96
C MET A 978 11.97 -27.42 -6.86
N GLU A 979 11.32 -28.18 -7.74
CA GLU A 979 11.99 -29.13 -8.65
C GLU A 979 12.40 -28.49 -10.00
N ASP A 980 11.51 -27.75 -10.68
CA ASP A 980 11.70 -27.36 -12.09
C ASP A 980 12.29 -25.95 -12.38
N GLY A 981 12.52 -25.09 -11.38
CA GLY A 981 12.81 -23.65 -11.61
C GLY A 981 14.25 -23.24 -11.98
N MET A 982 15.23 -24.09 -11.69
CA MET A 982 16.67 -23.96 -12.00
C MET A 982 17.30 -25.36 -11.96
N ASN A 983 18.27 -25.64 -12.83
CA ASN A 983 19.09 -26.84 -12.67
C ASN A 983 19.92 -26.76 -11.37
N TRP A 984 20.41 -27.90 -10.88
CA TRP A 984 21.14 -27.95 -9.60
C TRP A 984 22.48 -27.18 -9.65
N GLU A 985 23.09 -27.08 -10.83
CA GLU A 985 24.41 -26.47 -11.05
C GLU A 985 24.34 -24.94 -10.92
N ASP A 986 23.29 -24.31 -11.47
CA ASP A 986 23.02 -22.88 -11.29
C ASP A 986 22.67 -22.54 -9.83
N ARG A 987 21.85 -23.37 -9.16
CA ARG A 987 21.59 -23.20 -7.72
C ARG A 987 22.86 -23.31 -6.90
N SER A 988 23.69 -24.32 -7.18
CA SER A 988 24.97 -24.55 -6.50
C SER A 988 25.95 -23.40 -6.72
N ALA A 989 26.12 -22.96 -7.98
CA ALA A 989 27.01 -21.87 -8.35
C ALA A 989 26.54 -20.51 -7.79
N TRP A 990 25.23 -20.26 -7.71
CA TRP A 990 24.70 -19.04 -7.08
C TRP A 990 24.86 -19.09 -5.55
N SER A 991 24.56 -20.23 -4.92
CA SER A 991 24.75 -20.45 -3.48
C SER A 991 26.21 -20.28 -3.06
N ALA A 992 27.15 -20.83 -3.85
CA ALA A 992 28.58 -20.66 -3.62
C ALA A 992 29.02 -19.20 -3.74
N MET A 993 28.58 -18.48 -4.78
CA MET A 993 28.91 -17.07 -4.98
C MET A 993 28.34 -16.15 -3.88
N ILE A 994 27.16 -16.46 -3.35
CA ILE A 994 26.57 -15.76 -2.21
C ILE A 994 27.40 -16.03 -0.95
N ALA A 995 27.70 -17.29 -0.65
CA ALA A 995 28.44 -17.68 0.55
C ALA A 995 29.90 -17.18 0.56
N GLU A 996 30.57 -17.20 -0.58
CA GLU A 996 31.94 -16.67 -0.76
C GLU A 996 32.01 -15.14 -0.54
N ARG A 997 30.92 -14.41 -0.84
CA ARG A 997 30.88 -12.94 -0.72
C ARG A 997 30.32 -12.39 0.59
N LEU A 998 29.58 -13.21 1.34
CA LEU A 998 28.97 -12.82 2.62
C LEU A 998 29.58 -13.53 3.84
N GLU A 999 30.54 -14.44 3.63
CA GLU A 999 31.12 -15.33 4.66
C GLU A 999 30.06 -16.19 5.41
N MET A 1000 28.85 -16.34 4.84
CA MET A 1000 27.69 -16.99 5.46
C MET A 1000 27.11 -18.11 4.57
N PRO A 1001 26.77 -19.29 5.13
CA PRO A 1001 26.07 -20.35 4.40
C PRO A 1001 24.72 -19.90 3.81
N PHE A 1002 24.37 -20.43 2.64
CA PHE A 1002 23.12 -20.13 1.92
C PHE A 1002 21.85 -20.46 2.73
N SER A 1003 21.91 -21.47 3.60
CA SER A 1003 20.85 -21.83 4.56
C SER A 1003 20.48 -20.66 5.47
N ASP A 1004 21.49 -19.94 5.94
CA ASP A 1004 21.35 -19.01 7.07
C ASP A 1004 20.77 -17.67 6.59
N TYR A 1005 21.01 -17.32 5.33
CA TYR A 1005 20.38 -16.19 4.64
C TYR A 1005 18.85 -16.35 4.57
N PHE A 1006 18.34 -17.52 4.19
CA PHE A 1006 16.90 -17.77 4.08
C PHE A 1006 16.23 -18.11 5.42
N ALA A 1007 16.93 -18.78 6.34
CA ALA A 1007 16.43 -19.07 7.70
C ALA A 1007 16.06 -17.80 8.48
N SER A 1008 16.61 -16.64 8.11
CA SER A 1008 16.24 -15.34 8.69
C SER A 1008 14.80 -14.88 8.38
N ASN A 1009 14.13 -15.47 7.38
CA ASN A 1009 12.83 -15.01 6.86
C ASN A 1009 11.71 -16.07 6.83
N THR A 1010 11.97 -17.32 7.24
CA THR A 1010 10.94 -18.38 7.34
C THR A 1010 10.89 -18.95 8.75
N ASN A 1011 9.86 -18.54 9.52
CA ASN A 1011 9.65 -18.98 10.89
C ASN A 1011 8.96 -20.37 10.92
N HIS A 1012 9.68 -21.41 10.53
CA HIS A 1012 9.24 -22.81 10.59
C HIS A 1012 10.22 -23.65 11.42
N GLY A 1013 9.65 -24.54 12.23
CA GLY A 1013 10.40 -25.31 13.21
C GLY A 1013 11.31 -26.37 12.60
N VAL A 1014 12.39 -26.69 13.33
CA VAL A 1014 13.23 -27.85 13.03
C VAL A 1014 12.50 -29.11 13.49
N ASP A 1015 12.10 -29.95 12.55
CA ASP A 1015 12.27 -31.41 12.63
C ASP A 1015 12.24 -31.99 11.20
N GLY A 1016 12.92 -33.11 10.99
CA GLY A 1016 13.28 -33.57 9.65
C GLY A 1016 12.57 -34.84 9.20
N ASP A 1017 11.87 -34.75 8.07
CA ASP A 1017 11.79 -35.78 7.03
C ASP A 1017 11.21 -35.17 5.74
N PHE A 1018 11.56 -35.71 4.57
CA PHE A 1018 10.90 -35.37 3.30
C PHE A 1018 9.95 -36.49 2.88
N ASN A 1019 8.78 -36.10 2.37
CA ASN A 1019 7.59 -36.95 2.27
C ASN A 1019 7.59 -37.93 1.07
N ASP A 1020 8.77 -38.38 0.62
CA ASP A 1020 8.96 -39.20 -0.60
C ASP A 1020 9.65 -40.56 -0.37
N GLY A 1021 10.07 -40.86 0.87
CA GLY A 1021 10.60 -42.17 1.27
C GLY A 1021 12.04 -42.49 0.82
N ARG A 1022 12.84 -41.51 0.37
CA ARG A 1022 14.24 -41.74 -0.03
C ARG A 1022 15.22 -41.82 1.15
N ASP A 1023 15.79 -43.00 1.35
CA ASP A 1023 16.80 -43.31 2.38
C ASP A 1023 18.14 -42.55 2.17
N ILE A 1024 18.37 -41.56 3.04
CA ILE A 1024 19.56 -40.68 3.04
C ILE A 1024 20.88 -41.44 3.29
N SER A 1025 20.86 -42.64 3.88
CA SER A 1025 22.09 -43.35 4.29
C SER A 1025 23.01 -43.80 3.15
N LYS A 1026 22.57 -43.65 1.88
CA LYS A 1026 23.22 -44.24 0.70
C LYS A 1026 23.93 -43.25 -0.24
N HIS A 1027 23.91 -41.93 0.03
CA HIS A 1027 24.59 -40.95 -0.83
C HIS A 1027 26.05 -40.63 -0.40
N PRO A 1028 27.04 -40.53 -1.31
CA PRO A 1028 28.44 -40.78 -0.93
C PRO A 1028 29.22 -39.62 -0.26
N PHE A 1029 28.62 -38.46 -0.01
CA PHE A 1029 29.36 -37.22 0.25
C PHE A 1029 29.54 -36.83 1.74
N LEU A 1030 28.99 -37.58 2.69
CA LEU A 1030 29.16 -37.32 4.13
C LEU A 1030 30.36 -38.08 4.73
N LYS A 1031 31.57 -37.62 4.39
CA LYS A 1031 32.83 -38.02 5.07
C LYS A 1031 33.74 -36.83 5.43
N ARG A 1032 33.19 -35.87 6.18
CA ARG A 1032 33.96 -35.03 7.11
C ARG A 1032 33.21 -34.95 8.44
N GLU A 1033 33.88 -35.34 9.52
CA GLU A 1033 33.29 -35.35 10.86
C GLU A 1033 33.25 -33.92 11.42
N CYS A 1034 32.13 -33.54 12.02
CA CYS A 1034 32.03 -32.32 12.82
C CYS A 1034 31.62 -32.71 14.27
N PRO A 1035 32.32 -32.24 15.33
CA PRO A 1035 32.13 -32.79 16.67
C PRO A 1035 30.76 -32.50 17.30
N ARG A 1036 30.16 -33.51 17.93
CA ARG A 1036 28.91 -33.38 18.70
C ARG A 1036 29.10 -32.48 19.92
N ALA A 1037 28.39 -31.36 19.97
CA ALA A 1037 28.15 -30.65 21.24
C ALA A 1037 27.16 -31.45 22.10
N LYS A 1038 27.51 -31.72 23.36
CA LYS A 1038 26.58 -32.22 24.38
C LYS A 1038 26.18 -31.09 25.31
N VAL A 1039 24.89 -31.02 25.64
CA VAL A 1039 24.41 -30.20 26.76
C VAL A 1039 24.96 -30.77 28.08
N GLY A 1040 25.51 -29.90 28.93
CA GLY A 1040 26.12 -30.29 30.20
C GLY A 1040 26.21 -29.10 31.17
N SER A 1041 25.79 -29.35 32.41
CA SER A 1041 25.77 -28.44 33.57
C SER A 1041 26.97 -27.51 33.73
N TRP A 1042 26.70 -26.22 34.00
CA TRP A 1042 27.68 -25.29 34.57
C TRP A 1042 27.86 -25.54 36.07
N ASP A 1043 29.10 -25.83 36.51
CA ASP A 1043 29.52 -25.64 37.91
C ASP A 1043 31.01 -25.24 38.00
N ARG A 1044 31.41 -24.71 39.17
CA ARG A 1044 32.52 -23.78 39.39
C ARG A 1044 33.94 -24.40 39.39
N LYS A 1045 34.92 -23.67 38.81
CA LYS A 1045 36.22 -23.18 39.38
C LYS A 1045 37.23 -22.85 38.27
N ILE A 1046 37.70 -21.60 38.09
CA ILE A 1046 38.73 -20.81 38.84
C ILE A 1046 40.17 -21.02 38.34
N SER A 1047 40.88 -19.90 38.14
CA SER A 1047 42.33 -19.70 37.88
C SER A 1047 42.89 -20.12 36.48
N ALA A 1048 43.83 -19.40 35.86
CA ALA A 1048 44.57 -18.18 36.24
C ALA A 1048 44.89 -17.26 35.03
N GLU A 1049 45.19 -15.98 35.30
CA GLU A 1049 45.69 -14.94 34.38
C GLU A 1049 47.25 -14.99 34.25
N PRO A 1050 48.00 -14.00 33.69
CA PRO A 1050 47.64 -12.74 32.99
C PRO A 1050 48.46 -12.35 31.72
N ALA A 1051 47.88 -11.44 30.91
CA ALA A 1051 48.56 -10.39 30.09
C ALA A 1051 47.53 -9.59 29.24
N SER A 1052 46.71 -8.68 29.81
CA SER A 1052 47.01 -7.27 30.12
C SER A 1052 47.10 -6.30 28.91
N PHE A 1053 46.09 -5.43 28.71
CA PHE A 1053 46.19 -3.95 28.83
C PHE A 1053 44.85 -3.19 28.52
N TRP A 1054 44.19 -2.71 29.58
CA TRP A 1054 43.23 -1.57 29.72
C TRP A 1054 41.80 -1.56 29.13
N ASP A 1055 40.87 -1.23 30.04
CA ASP A 1055 39.45 -0.91 29.85
C ASP A 1055 39.15 0.50 29.32
N MET A 1056 37.99 0.65 28.65
CA MET A 1056 36.76 1.33 29.15
C MET A 1056 35.62 0.88 28.20
N GLY A 1057 34.42 0.45 28.64
CA GLY A 1057 33.46 1.13 29.52
C GLY A 1057 32.49 1.98 28.65
N VAL A 1058 31.16 1.88 28.68
CA VAL A 1058 30.20 1.35 29.68
C VAL A 1058 28.92 0.81 29.00
N LEU A 1059 28.10 0.06 29.76
CA LEU A 1059 26.79 -0.55 29.43
C LEU A 1059 25.64 0.39 28.99
N HIS A 1060 24.60 -0.28 28.47
CA HIS A 1060 23.20 0.15 28.22
C HIS A 1060 22.91 0.94 26.92
N ARG A 1061 21.71 0.78 26.33
CA ARG A 1061 20.48 0.15 26.87
C ARG A 1061 19.76 -0.74 25.85
#